data_AF-A0A3N9UYJ1-F1
#
_entry.id   AF-A0A3N9UYJ1-F1
#
_cell.length_a   1.000
_cell.length_b   1.000
_cell.length_c   1.000
_cell.angle_alpha   90.00
_cell.angle_beta   90.00
_cell.angle_gamma   90.00
#
_symmetry.space_group_name_H-M   'P 1'
#
loop_
_entity.id
_entity.type
_entity.pdbx_description
1 polymer ?
#
loop_
_entity_poly.entity_id
_entity_poly.type
_entity_poly.pdbx_seq_one_letter_code
_entity_poly.pdbx_strand_id
1 'polypeptide(L)'
;MALTNQGATASVDGSVADGSLHSEMSSCTGSANVAGYFSAVGESVQVDGSASQGGDWGRLTSTASALDWTAAGFNGWMVASASSQDHTTHITQGGDLSGGFYRASGQALSSSINSELRKNRGAYDGTFGTTVNVCTDDLGRYITGLGNYWFVKLGKNIQFILDQADEGDEVELDSGTFTENIAIDKFLNIYGQGIGITTISAKNIGTPVIDITYGGDDTLSVSGLTVAGATKSDGIRILGSGNTGNVLLSDIKSTGNSNGIDVVATGSGNSVSDVTFLGLETAGNNYGVSINAKNGGTISDLNFNGATISNPAGSGVSINNNYSTIQNLNFDDAKVSGAGLAGIWIYNTAGNIGDLSFNRATISNAGLGAYIYNQGTMGNLYLNGASIDSRAYGVFATNTGTMSSLNMEDATVSNFAFYGIDFSNNKGTMGDLNLNGVRVSGSGLEGVWVQNNGGALGDLNLEGSTVLNSKDYGIHVDNQPDKKTGLTSTLGDLNLEGAKIYNSGKNGFYLSNKYGCTAGDLSLDSATISGSGSDGVAVYTVGMIGDMSLDSATISGSGSDGVAVTTHGTMGDLSLDGATISGSGSNGVAVYTVGMIGDLSLDGATISGSGNDGVAVTTFGTMGDLSLDGATISGSESNGVNVYTAGMIGDLSLDGATISGSESNGVNVYTVGMIGDLSLDGATISDSGNDGVAVTTDGGYATMGDLSLDGATISGSGWNGVTLRNLGTMRDLSLDGATISGSGSDGIFVENWYKMGDLTMNSGTITGSGSGRSGLYLFARALMGVAAIHNVNIYSNAGYGIYCDGTAIDATNNWWGTGGTGADAGKPGESGNNGAIGAVSYAPWSTTSF
;
A
#
# COMPACT_ATOMS: atom_id res chain seq x y z
N MET A 1 -34.39 -13.57 -68.81
CA MET A 1 -34.92 -13.71 -70.19
C MET A 1 -35.62 -15.07 -70.26
N ALA A 2 -36.93 -15.15 -70.46
CA ALA A 2 -37.65 -16.44 -70.40
C ALA A 2 -37.70 -17.10 -71.79
N LEU A 3 -37.03 -18.25 -71.95
CA LEU A 3 -37.03 -19.05 -73.17
C LEU A 3 -37.77 -20.36 -72.91
N THR A 4 -38.84 -20.60 -73.66
CA THR A 4 -39.54 -21.90 -73.70
C THR A 4 -39.36 -22.47 -75.10
N ASN A 5 -38.50 -23.49 -75.25
CA ASN A 5 -38.42 -24.23 -76.50
C ASN A 5 -37.94 -25.68 -76.30
N GLN A 6 -38.59 -26.60 -77.00
CA GLN A 6 -38.28 -28.03 -76.95
C GLN A 6 -37.12 -28.36 -77.90
N GLY A 7 -35.97 -28.73 -77.34
CA GLY A 7 -34.96 -29.51 -78.06
C GLY A 7 -33.82 -28.77 -78.77
N ALA A 8 -33.39 -27.59 -78.33
CA ALA A 8 -32.18 -26.94 -78.86
C ALA A 8 -31.32 -26.29 -77.77
N THR A 9 -29.99 -26.29 -77.98
CA THR A 9 -28.99 -25.60 -77.17
C THR A 9 -29.27 -24.09 -77.15
N ALA A 10 -29.55 -23.52 -75.98
CA ALA A 10 -29.70 -22.08 -75.79
C ALA A 10 -28.39 -21.50 -75.23
N SER A 11 -27.77 -20.58 -75.97
CA SER A 11 -26.65 -19.76 -75.48
C SER A 11 -27.19 -18.38 -75.11
N VAL A 12 -26.88 -17.90 -73.91
CA VAL A 12 -27.17 -16.54 -73.46
C VAL A 12 -25.84 -15.87 -73.20
N ASP A 13 -25.47 -14.91 -74.05
CA ASP A 13 -24.28 -14.06 -73.86
C ASP A 13 -24.72 -12.65 -73.46
N GLY A 14 -24.21 -12.15 -72.34
CA GLY A 14 -24.50 -10.80 -71.85
C GLY A 14 -23.56 -10.36 -70.74
N SER A 15 -23.15 -9.08 -70.76
CA SER A 15 -22.33 -8.44 -69.72
C SER A 15 -23.19 -7.46 -68.91
N VAL A 16 -23.12 -7.53 -67.57
CA VAL A 16 -23.82 -6.58 -66.68
C VAL A 16 -22.79 -5.97 -65.74
N ALA A 17 -22.69 -4.64 -65.74
CA ALA A 17 -21.65 -3.92 -65.01
C ALA A 17 -21.92 -3.79 -63.49
N ASP A 18 -23.17 -3.97 -63.05
CA ASP A 18 -23.57 -3.83 -61.64
C ASP A 18 -23.54 -5.14 -60.84
N GLY A 19 -23.08 -6.23 -61.45
CA GLY A 19 -22.92 -7.52 -60.75
C GLY A 19 -24.23 -8.25 -60.43
N SER A 20 -25.33 -7.97 -61.15
CA SER A 20 -26.59 -8.71 -60.97
C SER A 20 -27.12 -9.29 -62.28
N LEU A 21 -26.50 -10.38 -62.76
CA LEU A 21 -27.09 -11.18 -63.83
C LEU A 21 -27.97 -12.27 -63.21
N HIS A 22 -29.29 -12.16 -63.43
CA HIS A 22 -30.26 -13.20 -63.07
C HIS A 22 -30.78 -13.87 -64.35
N SER A 23 -30.41 -15.14 -64.57
CA SER A 23 -30.92 -15.95 -65.69
C SER A 23 -31.74 -17.12 -65.14
N GLU A 24 -33.05 -17.07 -65.36
CA GLU A 24 -33.99 -18.08 -64.90
C GLU A 24 -34.49 -18.91 -66.09
N MET A 25 -34.36 -20.24 -65.99
CA MET A 25 -34.91 -21.18 -66.97
C MET A 25 -35.99 -22.03 -66.31
N SER A 26 -37.26 -21.77 -66.67
CA SER A 26 -38.41 -22.48 -66.15
C SER A 26 -38.88 -23.59 -67.11
N SER A 27 -38.89 -24.82 -66.60
CA SER A 27 -39.48 -26.03 -67.22
C SER A 27 -38.92 -26.46 -68.59
N CYS A 28 -37.89 -27.30 -68.56
CA CYS A 28 -37.41 -28.05 -69.73
C CYS A 28 -37.64 -29.55 -69.49
N THR A 29 -38.29 -30.25 -70.42
CA THR A 29 -38.31 -31.73 -70.45
C THR A 29 -37.28 -32.21 -71.46
N GLY A 30 -36.16 -32.77 -70.97
CA GLY A 30 -35.00 -33.22 -71.76
C GLY A 30 -33.67 -32.59 -71.32
N SER A 31 -32.55 -33.10 -71.84
CA SER A 31 -31.19 -32.63 -71.49
C SER A 31 -30.97 -31.18 -71.95
N ALA A 32 -31.04 -30.22 -71.04
CA ALA A 32 -30.71 -28.82 -71.31
C ALA A 32 -29.21 -28.60 -71.05
N ASN A 33 -28.46 -28.17 -72.08
CA ASN A 33 -27.07 -27.75 -71.93
C ASN A 33 -27.02 -26.23 -72.03
N VAL A 34 -26.76 -25.58 -70.90
CA VAL A 34 -26.67 -24.12 -70.79
C VAL A 34 -25.19 -23.78 -70.75
N ALA A 35 -24.65 -23.33 -71.87
CA ALA A 35 -23.30 -22.78 -71.93
C ALA A 35 -23.44 -21.28 -72.23
N GLY A 36 -22.95 -20.44 -71.33
CA GLY A 36 -22.88 -18.99 -71.51
C GLY A 36 -21.52 -18.49 -71.04
N TYR A 37 -20.95 -17.53 -71.78
CA TYR A 37 -19.76 -16.80 -71.35
C TYR A 37 -20.22 -15.55 -70.60
N PHE A 38 -20.01 -15.54 -69.28
CA PHE A 38 -20.40 -14.42 -68.43
C PHE A 38 -19.14 -13.65 -67.97
N SER A 39 -19.11 -12.35 -68.24
CA SER A 39 -18.10 -11.42 -67.70
C SER A 39 -18.81 -10.47 -66.74
N ALA A 40 -18.54 -10.62 -65.44
CA ALA A 40 -19.05 -9.77 -64.38
C ALA A 40 -17.87 -9.23 -63.56
N VAL A 41 -17.91 -7.94 -63.21
CA VAL A 41 -16.86 -7.23 -62.46
C VAL A 41 -17.35 -6.90 -61.03
N GLY A 42 -18.28 -7.70 -60.49
CA GLY A 42 -18.93 -7.47 -59.20
C GLY A 42 -19.15 -8.76 -58.38
N GLU A 43 -19.67 -8.61 -57.16
CA GLU A 43 -19.61 -9.60 -56.07
C GLU A 43 -20.58 -10.80 -56.19
N SER A 44 -21.44 -10.93 -57.21
CA SER A 44 -22.31 -12.12 -57.31
C SER A 44 -22.74 -12.47 -58.74
N VAL A 45 -22.85 -13.77 -59.04
CA VAL A 45 -23.51 -14.30 -60.24
C VAL A 45 -24.45 -15.42 -59.80
N GLN A 46 -25.76 -15.23 -59.97
CA GLN A 46 -26.77 -16.21 -59.58
C GLN A 46 -27.40 -16.88 -60.82
N VAL A 47 -27.33 -18.21 -60.88
CA VAL A 47 -27.90 -19.01 -61.99
C VAL A 47 -28.90 -20.00 -61.40
N ASP A 48 -30.19 -19.72 -61.57
CA ASP A 48 -31.28 -20.55 -61.06
C ASP A 48 -31.84 -21.44 -62.17
N GLY A 49 -31.85 -22.75 -61.94
CA GLY A 49 -32.41 -23.73 -62.88
C GLY A 49 -33.23 -24.80 -62.16
N SER A 50 -34.46 -25.03 -62.60
CA SER A 50 -35.32 -26.11 -62.10
C SER A 50 -35.62 -27.11 -63.22
N ALA A 51 -35.27 -28.38 -63.04
CA ALA A 51 -35.63 -29.46 -63.95
C ALA A 51 -36.75 -30.32 -63.33
N SER A 52 -37.87 -30.48 -64.02
CA SER A 52 -38.98 -31.32 -63.57
C SER A 52 -39.06 -32.59 -64.42
N GLN A 53 -38.91 -33.75 -63.75
CA GLN A 53 -39.18 -35.12 -64.19
C GLN A 53 -38.69 -35.53 -65.59
N GLY A 54 -37.67 -36.39 -65.57
CA GLY A 54 -37.27 -37.23 -66.69
C GLY A 54 -35.93 -37.87 -66.37
N GLY A 55 -35.90 -39.19 -66.22
CA GLY A 55 -34.67 -39.93 -65.94
C GLY A 55 -33.69 -39.81 -67.10
N ASP A 56 -32.75 -38.87 -66.99
CA ASP A 56 -31.33 -39.03 -67.31
C ASP A 56 -30.59 -37.69 -67.14
N TRP A 57 -29.48 -37.76 -66.38
CA TRP A 57 -28.37 -36.83 -66.20
C TRP A 57 -28.49 -35.43 -66.85
N GLY A 58 -28.97 -34.45 -66.09
CA GLY A 58 -28.82 -33.02 -66.43
C GLY A 58 -27.45 -32.50 -65.98
N ARG A 59 -26.61 -32.05 -66.91
CA ARG A 59 -25.30 -31.44 -66.61
C ARG A 59 -25.41 -29.92 -66.79
N LEU A 60 -25.39 -29.17 -65.69
CA LEU A 60 -25.22 -27.71 -65.71
C LEU A 60 -23.72 -27.40 -65.81
N THR A 61 -23.27 -26.65 -66.82
CA THR A 61 -21.85 -26.26 -66.95
C THR A 61 -21.76 -24.74 -67.08
N SER A 62 -21.46 -24.03 -66.00
CA SER A 62 -21.09 -22.61 -66.08
C SER A 62 -19.57 -22.50 -66.24
N THR A 63 -19.10 -21.63 -67.13
CA THR A 63 -17.67 -21.36 -67.32
C THR A 63 -17.45 -19.86 -67.17
N ALA A 64 -16.81 -19.44 -66.08
CA ALA A 64 -16.38 -18.07 -65.88
C ALA A 64 -14.90 -17.99 -66.28
N SER A 65 -14.57 -17.20 -67.30
CA SER A 65 -13.19 -16.93 -67.70
C SER A 65 -12.90 -15.45 -67.57
N ALA A 66 -11.83 -15.09 -66.85
CA ALA A 66 -11.35 -13.72 -66.82
C ALA A 66 -10.85 -13.33 -68.22
N LEU A 67 -11.38 -12.24 -68.77
CA LEU A 67 -10.76 -11.57 -69.90
C LEU A 67 -9.54 -10.81 -69.36
N ASP A 68 -8.39 -11.00 -70.02
CA ASP A 68 -7.11 -10.32 -69.78
C ASP A 68 -6.31 -10.68 -68.53
N TRP A 69 -5.77 -11.92 -68.46
CA TRP A 69 -4.50 -12.31 -67.79
C TRP A 69 -4.18 -11.68 -66.40
N THR A 70 -5.20 -11.23 -65.68
CA THR A 70 -5.16 -10.64 -64.35
C THR A 70 -6.24 -11.35 -63.55
N ALA A 71 -5.86 -11.79 -62.36
CA ALA A 71 -6.72 -12.60 -61.50
C ALA A 71 -7.95 -11.77 -61.08
N ALA A 72 -9.08 -11.99 -61.76
CA ALA A 72 -10.36 -11.49 -61.30
C ALA A 72 -10.79 -12.37 -60.11
N GLY A 73 -10.70 -11.85 -58.89
CA GLY A 73 -11.22 -12.52 -57.71
C GLY A 73 -12.74 -12.59 -57.78
N PHE A 74 -13.31 -13.79 -57.93
CA PHE A 74 -14.73 -14.00 -57.76
C PHE A 74 -15.03 -14.19 -56.26
N ASN A 75 -15.68 -13.20 -55.65
CA ASN A 75 -16.09 -13.23 -54.24
C ASN A 75 -17.62 -13.29 -54.11
N GLY A 76 -18.23 -14.26 -54.79
CA GLY A 76 -19.67 -14.42 -54.89
C GLY A 76 -20.15 -15.84 -54.66
N TRP A 77 -21.47 -16.00 -54.49
CA TRP A 77 -22.09 -17.29 -54.20
C TRP A 77 -22.51 -17.97 -55.49
N MET A 78 -22.06 -19.20 -55.72
CA MET A 78 -22.67 -20.08 -56.72
C MET A 78 -23.65 -21.00 -56.02
N VAL A 79 -24.95 -20.82 -56.30
CA VAL A 79 -26.04 -21.63 -55.74
C VAL A 79 -26.59 -22.52 -56.84
N ALA A 80 -26.70 -23.82 -56.56
CA ALA A 80 -27.44 -24.76 -57.39
C ALA A 80 -28.46 -25.48 -56.50
N SER A 81 -29.74 -25.36 -56.85
CA SER A 81 -30.85 -25.96 -56.13
C SER A 81 -31.57 -27.00 -57.01
N ALA A 82 -31.67 -28.23 -56.54
CA ALA A 82 -32.49 -29.28 -57.16
C ALA A 82 -33.77 -29.50 -56.33
N SER A 83 -34.94 -29.52 -56.97
CA SER A 83 -36.24 -29.59 -56.30
C SER A 83 -36.83 -31.01 -56.23
N SER A 84 -36.12 -32.05 -56.65
CA SER A 84 -36.61 -33.43 -56.62
C SER A 84 -35.56 -34.46 -56.22
N GLN A 85 -36.05 -35.55 -55.63
CA GLN A 85 -35.28 -36.74 -55.24
C GLN A 85 -34.59 -37.33 -56.49
N ASP A 86 -33.28 -37.61 -56.39
CA ASP A 86 -32.42 -38.21 -57.42
C ASP A 86 -31.78 -37.30 -58.49
N HIS A 87 -31.09 -36.22 -58.07
CA HIS A 87 -30.28 -35.40 -58.99
C HIS A 87 -28.82 -35.24 -58.51
N THR A 88 -27.87 -35.54 -59.39
CA THR A 88 -26.43 -35.24 -59.19
C THR A 88 -26.12 -33.88 -59.81
N THR A 89 -25.66 -32.93 -58.99
CA THR A 89 -25.26 -31.60 -59.48
C THR A 89 -23.74 -31.57 -59.67
N HIS A 90 -23.27 -31.34 -60.89
CA HIS A 90 -21.84 -31.18 -61.19
C HIS A 90 -21.51 -29.70 -61.40
N ILE A 91 -20.63 -29.14 -60.57
CA ILE A 91 -20.05 -27.80 -60.77
C ILE A 91 -18.61 -27.99 -61.26
N THR A 92 -18.26 -27.48 -62.44
CA THR A 92 -16.90 -27.57 -62.99
C THR A 92 -16.31 -26.18 -63.09
N GLN A 93 -15.24 -25.89 -62.35
CA GLN A 93 -14.52 -24.62 -62.42
C GLN A 93 -13.30 -24.76 -63.33
N GLY A 94 -13.14 -23.86 -64.30
CA GLY A 94 -11.96 -23.76 -65.15
C GLY A 94 -11.28 -22.39 -65.00
N GLY A 95 -10.07 -22.36 -64.44
CA GLY A 95 -9.27 -21.15 -64.23
C GLY A 95 -8.69 -21.06 -62.81
N ASP A 96 -7.64 -20.26 -62.62
CA ASP A 96 -7.07 -19.95 -61.29
C ASP A 96 -7.92 -18.86 -60.62
N LEU A 97 -8.84 -19.30 -59.77
CA LEU A 97 -9.67 -18.46 -58.93
C LEU A 97 -9.46 -18.90 -57.48
N SER A 98 -8.93 -18.00 -56.65
CA SER A 98 -8.82 -18.16 -55.20
C SER A 98 -10.01 -17.51 -54.50
N GLY A 99 -10.74 -18.25 -53.66
CA GLY A 99 -11.63 -17.65 -52.64
C GLY A 99 -13.15 -17.77 -52.79
N GLY A 100 -13.69 -18.58 -53.71
CA GLY A 100 -15.16 -18.75 -53.83
C GLY A 100 -15.74 -19.75 -52.82
N PHE A 101 -16.83 -19.37 -52.12
CA PHE A 101 -17.63 -20.27 -51.29
C PHE A 101 -18.74 -20.95 -52.13
N TYR A 102 -18.89 -22.27 -51.99
CA TYR A 102 -19.90 -23.06 -52.71
C TYR A 102 -21.02 -23.50 -51.75
N ARG A 103 -22.29 -23.31 -52.13
CA ARG A 103 -23.44 -23.84 -51.39
C ARG A 103 -24.35 -24.63 -52.32
N ALA A 104 -24.43 -25.95 -52.10
CA ALA A 104 -25.48 -26.78 -52.66
C ALA A 104 -26.59 -26.93 -51.62
N SER A 105 -27.84 -26.59 -51.97
CA SER A 105 -28.99 -26.78 -51.08
C SER A 105 -30.02 -27.66 -51.76
N GLY A 106 -30.29 -28.82 -51.18
CA GLY A 106 -31.43 -29.68 -51.52
C GLY A 106 -32.26 -29.94 -50.26
N GLN A 107 -33.60 -29.88 -50.38
CA GLN A 107 -34.49 -30.41 -49.35
C GLN A 107 -34.67 -31.92 -49.59
N ALA A 108 -33.87 -32.76 -48.95
CA ALA A 108 -34.17 -34.18 -48.84
C ALA A 108 -33.63 -34.79 -47.55
N LEU A 109 -34.56 -35.36 -46.78
CA LEU A 109 -34.30 -36.36 -45.75
C LEU A 109 -33.76 -37.61 -46.45
N SER A 110 -32.55 -38.05 -46.08
CA SER A 110 -31.88 -39.29 -46.50
C SER A 110 -31.58 -39.48 -48.00
N SER A 111 -30.48 -38.90 -48.51
CA SER A 111 -29.52 -39.57 -49.41
C SER A 111 -28.34 -38.66 -49.77
N SER A 112 -27.19 -39.26 -50.06
CA SER A 112 -25.89 -38.62 -50.30
C SER A 112 -25.87 -37.70 -51.54
N ILE A 113 -25.49 -36.43 -51.34
CA ILE A 113 -25.10 -35.51 -52.41
C ILE A 113 -23.66 -35.83 -52.80
N ASN A 114 -23.40 -36.29 -54.03
CA ASN A 114 -22.05 -36.45 -54.56
C ASN A 114 -21.67 -35.21 -55.39
N SER A 115 -20.80 -34.35 -54.84
CA SER A 115 -20.15 -33.27 -55.60
C SER A 115 -18.72 -33.66 -55.95
N GLU A 116 -18.42 -33.85 -57.24
CA GLU A 116 -17.08 -34.19 -57.73
C GLU A 116 -16.36 -32.91 -58.23
N LEU A 117 -15.28 -32.48 -57.56
CA LEU A 117 -14.47 -31.34 -57.97
C LEU A 117 -13.23 -31.84 -58.76
N ARG A 118 -13.11 -31.50 -60.04
CA ARG A 118 -11.94 -31.87 -60.87
C ARG A 118 -11.26 -30.63 -61.43
N LYS A 119 -9.99 -30.39 -61.05
CA LYS A 119 -9.11 -29.38 -61.67
C LYS A 119 -8.41 -30.02 -62.88
N ASN A 120 -8.47 -29.39 -64.05
CA ASN A 120 -7.89 -29.95 -65.27
C ASN A 120 -6.41 -29.53 -65.43
N ARG A 121 -5.50 -30.44 -65.04
CA ARG A 121 -4.06 -30.63 -65.38
C ARG A 121 -3.07 -29.46 -65.53
N GLY A 122 -1.98 -29.59 -64.76
CA GLY A 122 -0.64 -29.04 -65.04
C GLY A 122 0.41 -29.37 -63.97
N ALA A 123 0.84 -30.64 -63.89
CA ALA A 123 2.04 -31.17 -63.20
C ALA A 123 2.50 -30.53 -61.87
N TYR A 124 2.16 -31.14 -60.73
CA TYR A 124 3.05 -31.31 -59.56
C TYR A 124 2.52 -32.48 -58.70
N ASP A 125 3.44 -33.34 -58.26
CA ASP A 125 3.18 -34.47 -57.36
C ASP A 125 3.07 -33.95 -55.93
N GLY A 126 1.88 -34.06 -55.36
CA GLY A 126 1.53 -33.66 -54.01
C GLY A 126 0.17 -34.27 -53.68
N THR A 127 0.17 -35.33 -52.90
CA THR A 127 -1.02 -36.07 -52.47
C THR A 127 -1.93 -35.17 -51.62
N PHE A 128 -2.93 -34.56 -52.25
CA PHE A 128 -4.06 -33.96 -51.53
C PHE A 128 -5.20 -34.96 -51.45
N GLY A 129 -5.27 -35.66 -50.32
CA GLY A 129 -6.52 -36.23 -49.84
C GLY A 129 -7.25 -35.14 -49.07
N THR A 130 -8.37 -34.66 -49.60
CA THR A 130 -9.66 -34.53 -48.87
C THR A 130 -10.70 -33.89 -49.78
N THR A 131 -11.73 -34.66 -50.05
CA THR A 131 -13.02 -34.23 -50.57
C THR A 131 -13.73 -33.45 -49.46
N VAL A 132 -14.05 -32.17 -49.66
CA VAL A 132 -14.96 -31.44 -48.77
C VAL A 132 -16.39 -31.85 -49.15
N ASN A 133 -16.91 -32.88 -48.48
CA ASN A 133 -18.34 -33.19 -48.50
C ASN A 133 -19.03 -32.28 -47.47
N VAL A 134 -19.72 -31.23 -47.94
CA VAL A 134 -20.70 -30.51 -47.12
C VAL A 134 -22.02 -31.27 -47.18
N CYS A 135 -22.09 -32.39 -46.46
CA CYS A 135 -23.37 -33.01 -46.14
C CYS A 135 -23.72 -32.59 -44.71
N THR A 136 -24.69 -31.68 -44.56
CA THR A 136 -25.37 -31.55 -43.27
C THR A 136 -26.20 -32.81 -43.09
N ASP A 137 -25.87 -33.65 -42.11
CA ASP A 137 -26.87 -34.56 -41.55
C ASP A 137 -27.94 -33.74 -40.80
N ASP A 138 -29.05 -34.38 -40.42
CA ASP A 138 -30.11 -33.74 -39.61
C ASP A 138 -29.63 -33.25 -38.22
N LEU A 139 -28.35 -33.49 -37.91
CA LEU A 139 -27.64 -33.13 -36.68
C LEU A 139 -26.74 -31.89 -36.86
N GLY A 140 -26.48 -31.42 -38.08
CA GLY A 140 -25.75 -30.17 -38.33
C GLY A 140 -24.22 -30.27 -38.31
N ARG A 141 -23.65 -31.45 -38.57
CA ARG A 141 -22.18 -31.66 -38.63
C ARG A 141 -21.56 -31.09 -39.90
N TYR A 142 -20.45 -30.35 -39.77
CA TYR A 142 -19.57 -29.97 -40.89
C TYR A 142 -18.19 -30.63 -40.69
N ILE A 143 -17.73 -31.40 -41.68
CA ILE A 143 -16.40 -32.02 -41.62
C ILE A 143 -15.38 -31.04 -42.19
N THR A 144 -14.44 -30.57 -41.37
CA THR A 144 -13.29 -29.76 -41.82
C THR A 144 -12.02 -30.61 -41.79
N GLY A 145 -10.97 -30.18 -42.49
CA GLY A 145 -9.68 -30.88 -42.52
C GLY A 145 -8.87 -30.82 -41.22
N LEU A 146 -9.38 -30.17 -40.16
CA LEU A 146 -8.68 -29.92 -38.89
C LEU A 146 -9.43 -30.46 -37.65
N GLY A 147 -10.57 -31.14 -37.85
CA GLY A 147 -11.49 -31.56 -36.79
C GLY A 147 -12.94 -31.48 -37.29
N ASN A 148 -13.90 -32.06 -36.56
CA ASN A 148 -15.30 -31.82 -36.88
C ASN A 148 -15.73 -30.48 -36.27
N TYR A 149 -16.51 -29.75 -37.05
CA TYR A 149 -17.19 -28.55 -36.60
C TYR A 149 -18.67 -28.89 -36.43
N TRP A 150 -19.22 -28.55 -35.27
CA TRP A 150 -20.61 -28.80 -34.91
C TRP A 150 -21.34 -27.48 -34.73
N PHE A 151 -22.46 -27.29 -35.43
CA PHE A 151 -23.31 -26.11 -35.25
C PHE A 151 -24.63 -26.49 -34.56
N VAL A 152 -24.81 -26.02 -33.32
CA VAL A 152 -25.98 -26.35 -32.49
C VAL A 152 -27.06 -25.28 -32.67
N LYS A 153 -28.05 -25.59 -33.51
CA LYS A 153 -29.24 -24.74 -33.70
C LYS A 153 -30.09 -24.64 -32.43
N LEU A 154 -30.74 -23.49 -32.24
CA LEU A 154 -31.68 -23.29 -31.15
C LEU A 154 -32.76 -24.39 -31.11
N GLY A 155 -33.03 -24.91 -29.90
CA GLY A 155 -33.98 -26.01 -29.67
C GLY A 155 -33.39 -27.42 -29.85
N LYS A 156 -32.12 -27.54 -30.27
CA LYS A 156 -31.35 -28.78 -30.17
C LYS A 156 -30.71 -28.92 -28.79
N ASN A 157 -30.41 -30.17 -28.42
CA ASN A 157 -29.79 -30.52 -27.15
C ASN A 157 -28.28 -30.35 -27.26
N ILE A 158 -27.69 -29.50 -26.43
CA ILE A 158 -26.25 -29.22 -26.44
C ILE A 158 -25.51 -30.47 -25.97
N GLN A 159 -25.93 -31.09 -24.85
CA GLN A 159 -25.23 -32.25 -24.27
C GLN A 159 -25.08 -33.39 -25.28
N PHE A 160 -26.13 -33.68 -26.04
CA PHE A 160 -26.09 -34.71 -27.07
C PHE A 160 -24.98 -34.45 -28.10
N ILE A 161 -24.77 -33.19 -28.50
CA ILE A 161 -23.70 -32.83 -29.43
C ILE A 161 -22.33 -32.97 -28.76
N LEU A 162 -22.18 -32.52 -27.51
CA LEU A 162 -20.93 -32.69 -26.75
C LEU A 162 -20.57 -34.17 -26.56
N ASP A 163 -21.56 -35.02 -26.32
CA ASP A 163 -21.37 -36.47 -26.17
C ASP A 163 -20.90 -37.12 -27.49
N GLN A 164 -21.39 -36.63 -28.64
CA GLN A 164 -21.01 -37.12 -29.98
C GLN A 164 -19.72 -36.52 -30.53
N ALA A 165 -19.32 -35.33 -30.07
CA ALA A 165 -18.10 -34.67 -30.51
C ALA A 165 -16.87 -35.46 -30.08
N ASP A 166 -15.89 -35.54 -30.98
CA ASP A 166 -14.56 -36.11 -30.71
C ASP A 166 -13.70 -35.06 -29.96
N GLU A 167 -12.65 -35.51 -29.29
CA GLU A 167 -11.71 -34.60 -28.63
C GLU A 167 -11.06 -33.64 -29.64
N GLY A 168 -11.06 -32.35 -29.32
CA GLY A 168 -10.53 -31.26 -30.16
C GLY A 168 -11.53 -30.69 -31.16
N ASP A 169 -12.74 -31.24 -31.25
CA ASP A 169 -13.80 -30.69 -32.10
C ASP A 169 -14.21 -29.27 -31.67
N GLU A 170 -14.70 -28.51 -32.64
CA GLU A 170 -15.30 -27.18 -32.44
C GLU A 170 -16.82 -27.28 -32.36
N VAL A 171 -17.43 -26.60 -31.40
CA VAL A 171 -18.88 -26.58 -31.17
C VAL A 171 -19.36 -25.13 -31.11
N GLU A 172 -19.98 -24.66 -32.19
CA GLU A 172 -20.60 -23.35 -32.27
C GLU A 172 -22.07 -23.43 -31.85
N LEU A 173 -22.48 -22.57 -30.92
CA LEU A 173 -23.87 -22.43 -30.49
C LEU A 173 -24.54 -21.28 -31.22
N ASP A 174 -25.75 -21.51 -31.71
CA ASP A 174 -26.59 -20.49 -32.35
C ASP A 174 -26.96 -19.36 -31.35
N SER A 175 -27.47 -18.26 -31.88
CA SER A 175 -28.07 -17.20 -31.08
C SER A 175 -29.36 -17.65 -30.41
N GLY A 176 -29.63 -17.15 -29.20
CA GLY A 176 -30.84 -17.45 -28.43
C GLY A 176 -30.56 -18.11 -27.08
N THR A 177 -31.63 -18.65 -26.45
CA THR A 177 -31.57 -19.24 -25.11
C THR A 177 -31.78 -20.76 -25.15
N PHE A 178 -30.76 -21.51 -24.75
CA PHE A 178 -30.81 -22.94 -24.54
C PHE A 178 -31.15 -23.24 -23.08
N THR A 179 -32.23 -23.97 -22.81
CA THR A 179 -32.61 -24.35 -21.44
C THR A 179 -32.07 -25.74 -21.10
N GLU A 180 -30.85 -25.78 -20.59
CA GLU A 180 -30.09 -27.02 -20.36
C GLU A 180 -29.10 -26.86 -19.21
N ASN A 181 -28.67 -27.98 -18.64
CA ASN A 181 -27.48 -28.07 -17.78
C ASN A 181 -26.52 -29.03 -18.51
N ILE A 182 -25.29 -28.61 -18.75
CA ILE A 182 -24.33 -29.36 -19.56
C ILE A 182 -23.11 -29.77 -18.75
N ALA A 183 -22.53 -30.92 -19.09
CA ALA A 183 -21.29 -31.43 -18.54
C ALA A 183 -20.24 -31.54 -19.66
N ILE A 184 -19.01 -31.08 -19.36
CA ILE A 184 -17.86 -31.11 -20.27
C ILE A 184 -16.74 -31.89 -19.59
N ASP A 185 -16.48 -33.10 -20.10
CA ASP A 185 -15.50 -34.04 -19.55
C ASP A 185 -14.35 -34.37 -20.52
N LYS A 186 -14.35 -33.78 -21.71
CA LYS A 186 -13.37 -34.00 -22.77
C LYS A 186 -12.89 -32.68 -23.39
N PHE A 187 -11.77 -32.71 -24.13
CA PHE A 187 -11.21 -31.54 -24.81
C PHE A 187 -12.14 -31.08 -25.94
N LEU A 188 -12.65 -29.84 -25.88
CA LEU A 188 -13.51 -29.24 -26.90
C LEU A 188 -13.22 -27.73 -27.02
N ASN A 189 -13.62 -27.13 -28.13
CA ASN A 189 -13.66 -25.68 -28.30
C ASN A 189 -15.12 -25.24 -28.49
N ILE A 190 -15.73 -24.69 -27.45
CA ILE A 190 -17.14 -24.32 -27.44
C ILE A 190 -17.26 -22.79 -27.54
N TYR A 191 -18.01 -22.27 -28.49
CA TYR A 191 -18.23 -20.84 -28.62
C TYR A 191 -19.66 -20.47 -28.97
N GLY A 192 -20.16 -19.41 -28.34
CA GLY A 192 -21.42 -18.77 -28.69
C GLY A 192 -21.23 -17.56 -29.59
N GLN A 193 -22.34 -16.95 -29.97
CA GLN A 193 -22.35 -15.74 -30.81
C GLN A 193 -22.01 -14.46 -30.04
N GLY A 194 -21.73 -14.56 -28.74
CA GLY A 194 -21.36 -13.43 -27.87
C GLY A 194 -22.22 -13.30 -26.61
N ILE A 195 -21.71 -12.55 -25.63
CA ILE A 195 -22.40 -12.22 -24.38
C ILE A 195 -23.76 -11.57 -24.67
N GLY A 196 -24.82 -12.07 -24.05
CA GLY A 196 -26.20 -11.60 -24.25
C GLY A 196 -26.84 -12.03 -25.57
N ILE A 197 -26.10 -12.66 -26.49
CA ILE A 197 -26.60 -13.17 -27.76
C ILE A 197 -26.89 -14.67 -27.65
N THR A 198 -25.93 -15.44 -27.14
CA THR A 198 -26.11 -16.86 -26.81
C THR A 198 -26.20 -17.02 -25.30
N THR A 199 -27.30 -17.61 -24.82
CA THR A 199 -27.54 -17.87 -23.40
C THR A 199 -27.78 -19.35 -23.15
N ILE A 200 -27.12 -19.93 -22.16
CA ILE A 200 -27.48 -21.23 -21.58
C ILE A 200 -28.14 -20.96 -20.24
N SER A 201 -29.41 -21.32 -20.10
CA SER A 201 -30.19 -21.17 -18.87
C SER A 201 -30.36 -22.53 -18.21
N ALA A 202 -30.17 -22.60 -16.90
CA ALA A 202 -30.36 -23.83 -16.12
C ALA A 202 -31.75 -24.42 -16.37
N LYS A 203 -31.79 -25.72 -16.68
CA LYS A 203 -33.02 -26.51 -16.68
C LYS A 203 -33.41 -26.92 -15.25
N ASN A 204 -32.42 -27.24 -14.43
CA ASN A 204 -32.57 -27.57 -13.01
C ASN A 204 -31.81 -26.53 -12.18
N ILE A 205 -32.52 -25.82 -11.30
CA ILE A 205 -31.93 -24.72 -10.51
C ILE A 205 -30.88 -25.14 -9.47
N GLY A 206 -30.83 -26.43 -9.12
CA GLY A 206 -29.93 -27.01 -8.12
C GLY A 206 -28.72 -27.74 -8.71
N THR A 207 -28.48 -27.57 -10.01
CA THR A 207 -27.31 -28.11 -10.71
C THR A 207 -26.61 -26.97 -11.45
N PRO A 208 -25.28 -27.05 -11.66
CA PRO A 208 -24.57 -26.03 -12.42
C PRO A 208 -25.11 -25.89 -13.84
N VAL A 209 -25.06 -24.68 -14.43
CA VAL A 209 -25.41 -24.52 -15.86
C VAL A 209 -24.38 -25.25 -16.71
N ILE A 210 -23.10 -25.02 -16.43
CA ILE A 210 -21.96 -25.72 -17.04
C ILE A 210 -21.15 -26.38 -15.93
N ASP A 211 -20.89 -27.67 -16.06
CA ASP A 211 -20.07 -28.46 -15.14
C ASP A 211 -18.86 -29.02 -15.88
N ILE A 212 -17.65 -28.61 -15.49
CA ILE A 212 -16.40 -28.96 -16.16
C ILE A 212 -15.61 -29.92 -15.26
N THR A 213 -15.29 -31.09 -15.78
CA THR A 213 -14.44 -32.11 -15.13
C THR A 213 -13.25 -32.53 -16.00
N TYR A 214 -13.03 -31.84 -17.13
CA TYR A 214 -11.94 -32.13 -18.07
C TYR A 214 -10.54 -31.98 -17.44
N GLY A 215 -9.65 -32.92 -17.75
CA GLY A 215 -8.35 -33.09 -17.09
C GLY A 215 -7.20 -33.49 -18.00
N GLY A 216 -7.26 -33.16 -19.29
CA GLY A 216 -6.22 -33.50 -20.26
C GLY A 216 -5.13 -32.44 -20.41
N ASP A 217 -4.15 -32.72 -21.27
CA ASP A 217 -2.99 -31.85 -21.54
C ASP A 217 -3.31 -30.68 -22.49
N ASP A 218 -4.39 -30.80 -23.27
CA ASP A 218 -4.85 -29.76 -24.20
C ASP A 218 -5.72 -28.72 -23.49
N THR A 219 -5.94 -27.56 -24.11
CA THR A 219 -6.74 -26.48 -23.50
C THR A 219 -8.22 -26.55 -23.91
N LEU A 220 -9.11 -26.93 -23.01
CA LEU A 220 -10.56 -26.77 -23.19
C LEU A 220 -10.91 -25.28 -23.24
N SER A 221 -11.53 -24.82 -24.34
CA SER A 221 -11.99 -23.44 -24.47
C SER A 221 -13.51 -23.33 -24.45
N VAL A 222 -14.05 -22.40 -23.67
CA VAL A 222 -15.46 -22.03 -23.69
C VAL A 222 -15.58 -20.51 -23.79
N SER A 223 -16.29 -19.99 -24.80
CA SER A 223 -16.29 -18.54 -25.03
C SER A 223 -17.58 -17.93 -25.59
N GLY A 224 -17.80 -16.63 -25.33
CA GLY A 224 -18.86 -15.85 -25.96
C GLY A 224 -20.28 -16.23 -25.53
N LEU A 225 -20.49 -16.50 -24.23
CA LEU A 225 -21.74 -17.04 -23.70
C LEU A 225 -22.28 -16.23 -22.51
N THR A 226 -23.59 -16.30 -22.29
CA THR A 226 -24.22 -15.99 -21.01
C THR A 226 -24.73 -17.27 -20.34
N VAL A 227 -24.43 -17.48 -19.05
CA VAL A 227 -24.94 -18.59 -18.24
C VAL A 227 -25.82 -18.06 -17.12
N ALA A 228 -27.02 -18.63 -16.95
CA ALA A 228 -28.00 -18.10 -16.01
C ALA A 228 -28.95 -19.12 -15.39
N GLY A 229 -29.61 -18.75 -14.30
CA GLY A 229 -30.80 -19.43 -13.77
C GLY A 229 -30.53 -20.57 -12.78
N ALA A 230 -29.28 -20.91 -12.46
CA ALA A 230 -28.94 -21.89 -11.43
C ALA A 230 -29.05 -21.28 -10.02
N THR A 231 -30.24 -20.83 -9.61
CA THR A 231 -30.41 -20.03 -8.37
C THR A 231 -30.06 -20.75 -7.07
N LYS A 232 -29.83 -22.07 -7.10
CA LYS A 232 -29.38 -22.90 -5.97
C LYS A 232 -28.07 -23.64 -6.26
N SER A 233 -27.37 -23.28 -7.34
CA SER A 233 -26.09 -23.86 -7.75
C SER A 233 -25.30 -22.85 -8.60
N ASP A 234 -24.40 -23.31 -9.44
CA ASP A 234 -23.34 -22.48 -10.01
C ASP A 234 -23.66 -22.12 -11.47
N GLY A 235 -23.24 -20.95 -11.93
CA GLY A 235 -23.26 -20.67 -13.36
C GLY A 235 -22.30 -21.62 -14.06
N ILE A 236 -21.02 -21.56 -13.69
CA ILE A 236 -20.01 -22.52 -14.13
C ILE A 236 -19.36 -23.13 -12.90
N ARG A 237 -19.27 -24.46 -12.88
CA ARG A 237 -18.48 -25.20 -11.90
C ARG A 237 -17.30 -25.88 -12.59
N ILE A 238 -16.10 -25.73 -12.03
CA ILE A 238 -14.90 -26.49 -12.40
C ILE A 238 -14.58 -27.41 -11.23
N LEU A 239 -14.79 -28.70 -11.42
CA LEU A 239 -14.74 -29.70 -10.35
C LEU A 239 -13.53 -30.63 -10.52
N GLY A 240 -12.56 -30.51 -9.62
CA GLY A 240 -11.49 -31.48 -9.43
C GLY A 240 -12.03 -32.76 -8.80
N SER A 241 -12.60 -33.66 -9.60
CA SER A 241 -12.93 -35.04 -9.22
C SER A 241 -11.83 -36.05 -9.60
N GLY A 242 -10.66 -35.51 -9.95
CA GLY A 242 -9.43 -36.15 -10.38
C GLY A 242 -8.42 -35.03 -10.61
N ASN A 243 -7.67 -35.05 -11.71
CA ASN A 243 -6.97 -33.85 -12.19
C ASN A 243 -7.89 -33.13 -13.17
N THR A 244 -8.24 -31.88 -12.88
CA THR A 244 -9.00 -31.02 -13.79
C THR A 244 -8.13 -29.81 -14.11
N GLY A 245 -8.01 -29.41 -15.36
CA GLY A 245 -7.17 -28.26 -15.68
C GLY A 245 -7.09 -27.94 -17.16
N ASN A 246 -6.21 -27.01 -17.51
CA ASN A 246 -6.05 -26.47 -18.85
C ASN A 246 -7.39 -25.96 -19.41
N VAL A 247 -8.03 -25.04 -18.68
CA VAL A 247 -9.35 -24.50 -19.05
C VAL A 247 -9.23 -23.00 -19.35
N LEU A 248 -9.69 -22.58 -20.53
CA LEU A 248 -9.80 -21.19 -20.93
C LEU A 248 -11.27 -20.78 -21.04
N LEU A 249 -11.69 -19.85 -20.19
CA LEU A 249 -13.03 -19.25 -20.23
C LEU A 249 -12.91 -17.80 -20.68
N SER A 250 -13.39 -17.46 -21.89
CA SER A 250 -13.27 -16.10 -22.43
C SER A 250 -14.61 -15.47 -22.79
N ASP A 251 -14.80 -14.19 -22.48
CA ASP A 251 -16.03 -13.46 -22.78
C ASP A 251 -17.29 -14.18 -22.27
N ILE A 252 -17.26 -14.56 -21.00
CA ILE A 252 -18.33 -15.27 -20.31
C ILE A 252 -19.07 -14.32 -19.38
N LYS A 253 -20.40 -14.35 -19.42
CA LYS A 253 -21.26 -13.67 -18.43
C LYS A 253 -22.04 -14.67 -17.59
N SER A 254 -21.93 -14.61 -16.27
CA SER A 254 -22.69 -15.45 -15.33
C SER A 254 -23.64 -14.62 -14.46
N THR A 255 -24.95 -14.87 -14.54
CA THR A 255 -25.96 -14.06 -13.83
C THR A 255 -27.14 -14.84 -13.27
N GLY A 256 -27.63 -14.44 -12.09
CA GLY A 256 -28.80 -15.06 -11.46
C GLY A 256 -28.55 -16.50 -10.97
N ASN A 257 -27.33 -16.81 -10.57
CA ASN A 257 -26.90 -18.09 -10.03
C ASN A 257 -26.57 -17.97 -8.53
N SER A 258 -26.42 -19.09 -7.80
CA SER A 258 -25.85 -19.03 -6.44
C SER A 258 -24.40 -18.57 -6.50
N ASN A 259 -23.54 -19.27 -7.23
CA ASN A 259 -22.19 -18.77 -7.53
C ASN A 259 -22.11 -18.41 -9.00
N GLY A 260 -21.45 -17.29 -9.34
CA GLY A 260 -21.17 -16.96 -10.73
C GLY A 260 -20.27 -18.02 -11.34
N ILE A 261 -19.10 -18.21 -10.73
CA ILE A 261 -18.12 -19.26 -10.99
C ILE A 261 -17.79 -19.97 -9.66
N ASP A 262 -17.70 -21.30 -9.67
CA ASP A 262 -17.20 -22.09 -8.54
C ASP A 262 -16.07 -23.04 -8.99
N VAL A 263 -14.88 -22.87 -8.43
CA VAL A 263 -13.72 -23.75 -8.64
C VAL A 263 -13.53 -24.61 -7.41
N VAL A 264 -13.66 -25.93 -7.53
CA VAL A 264 -13.77 -26.83 -6.38
C VAL A 264 -12.82 -28.01 -6.52
N ALA A 265 -11.98 -28.24 -5.52
CA ALA A 265 -11.20 -29.47 -5.37
C ALA A 265 -11.49 -30.07 -3.98
N THR A 266 -12.03 -31.28 -3.93
CA THR A 266 -12.38 -31.94 -2.66
C THR A 266 -11.79 -33.34 -2.59
N GLY A 267 -11.01 -33.62 -1.54
CA GLY A 267 -10.40 -34.93 -1.31
C GLY A 267 -8.94 -35.00 -1.75
N SER A 268 -8.16 -35.83 -1.06
CA SER A 268 -6.75 -36.05 -1.39
C SER A 268 -6.59 -36.65 -2.79
N GLY A 269 -5.66 -36.10 -3.57
CA GLY A 269 -5.38 -36.53 -4.96
C GLY A 269 -6.26 -35.85 -6.01
N ASN A 270 -7.21 -35.02 -5.61
CA ASN A 270 -8.03 -34.23 -6.52
C ASN A 270 -7.46 -32.82 -6.68
N SER A 271 -7.40 -32.34 -7.91
CA SER A 271 -6.82 -31.04 -8.25
C SER A 271 -7.61 -30.26 -9.30
N VAL A 272 -7.53 -28.93 -9.20
CA VAL A 272 -7.82 -28.00 -10.30
C VAL A 272 -6.58 -27.16 -10.57
N SER A 273 -6.05 -27.15 -11.79
CA SER A 273 -4.90 -26.31 -12.16
C SER A 273 -5.07 -25.63 -13.53
N ASP A 274 -4.24 -24.63 -13.81
CA ASP A 274 -4.10 -24.03 -15.15
C ASP A 274 -5.43 -23.54 -15.76
N VAL A 275 -6.18 -22.74 -15.00
CA VAL A 275 -7.45 -22.16 -15.45
C VAL A 275 -7.28 -20.66 -15.70
N THR A 276 -7.64 -20.21 -16.89
CA THR A 276 -7.60 -18.79 -17.26
C THR A 276 -8.99 -18.26 -17.59
N PHE A 277 -9.34 -17.12 -17.00
CA PHE A 277 -10.55 -16.37 -17.27
C PHE A 277 -10.18 -15.04 -17.95
N LEU A 278 -10.67 -14.80 -19.16
CA LEU A 278 -10.48 -13.56 -19.91
C LEU A 278 -11.82 -12.85 -20.10
N GLY A 279 -11.99 -11.63 -19.59
CA GLY A 279 -13.25 -10.89 -19.81
C GLY A 279 -14.47 -11.53 -19.13
N LEU A 280 -14.29 -12.12 -17.95
CA LEU A 280 -15.37 -12.69 -17.15
C LEU A 280 -16.28 -11.58 -16.59
N GLU A 281 -17.59 -11.67 -16.81
CA GLU A 281 -18.60 -10.86 -16.14
C GLU A 281 -19.45 -11.72 -15.17
N THR A 282 -19.62 -11.29 -13.93
CA THR A 282 -20.60 -11.88 -13.02
C THR A 282 -21.52 -10.81 -12.46
N ALA A 283 -22.83 -11.09 -12.40
CA ALA A 283 -23.83 -10.10 -11.98
C ALA A 283 -25.01 -10.72 -11.23
N GLY A 284 -25.32 -10.20 -10.04
CA GLY A 284 -26.53 -10.57 -9.28
C GLY A 284 -26.54 -12.02 -8.78
N ASN A 285 -25.36 -12.59 -8.50
CA ASN A 285 -25.19 -13.90 -7.90
C ASN A 285 -25.11 -13.80 -6.36
N ASN A 286 -25.12 -14.92 -5.62
CA ASN A 286 -24.76 -14.88 -4.20
C ASN A 286 -23.26 -14.62 -4.03
N TYR A 287 -22.40 -15.36 -4.73
CA TYR A 287 -20.96 -15.06 -4.83
C TYR A 287 -20.58 -14.83 -6.28
N GLY A 288 -19.67 -13.90 -6.55
CA GLY A 288 -19.16 -13.67 -7.90
C GLY A 288 -18.30 -14.84 -8.37
N VAL A 289 -17.14 -15.00 -7.72
CA VAL A 289 -16.19 -16.09 -7.91
C VAL A 289 -15.95 -16.79 -6.57
N SER A 290 -16.06 -18.11 -6.57
CA SER A 290 -15.87 -18.97 -5.41
C SER A 290 -14.76 -19.98 -5.72
N ILE A 291 -13.76 -20.09 -4.84
CA ILE A 291 -12.62 -21.01 -4.93
C ILE A 291 -12.57 -21.81 -3.64
N ASN A 292 -12.81 -23.12 -3.74
CA ASN A 292 -13.04 -24.01 -2.60
C ASN A 292 -12.14 -25.25 -2.65
N ALA A 293 -11.07 -25.26 -1.85
CA ALA A 293 -10.24 -26.44 -1.63
C ALA A 293 -10.57 -27.09 -0.28
N LYS A 294 -10.95 -28.37 -0.28
CA LYS A 294 -11.41 -29.11 0.92
C LYS A 294 -10.79 -30.50 1.05
N ASN A 295 -10.49 -30.92 2.28
CA ASN A 295 -10.11 -32.29 2.63
C ASN A 295 -8.91 -32.84 1.82
N GLY A 296 -7.86 -32.05 1.62
CA GLY A 296 -6.64 -32.44 0.91
C GLY A 296 -6.66 -32.21 -0.60
N GLY A 297 -7.66 -31.48 -1.12
CA GLY A 297 -7.68 -31.06 -2.52
C GLY A 297 -6.60 -30.03 -2.83
N THR A 298 -6.27 -29.86 -4.10
CA THR A 298 -5.31 -28.85 -4.57
C THR A 298 -5.96 -27.95 -5.59
N ILE A 299 -5.81 -26.63 -5.45
CA ILE A 299 -6.14 -25.67 -6.49
C ILE A 299 -4.89 -24.86 -6.79
N SER A 300 -4.47 -24.78 -8.05
CA SER A 300 -3.32 -23.97 -8.43
C SER A 300 -3.52 -23.21 -9.73
N ASP A 301 -2.69 -22.19 -9.95
CA ASP A 301 -2.48 -21.57 -11.27
C ASP A 301 -3.79 -21.05 -11.90
N LEU A 302 -4.60 -20.34 -11.11
CA LEU A 302 -5.82 -19.69 -11.59
C LEU A 302 -5.54 -18.22 -11.92
N ASN A 303 -5.87 -17.82 -13.14
CA ASN A 303 -5.63 -16.47 -13.65
C ASN A 303 -6.96 -15.81 -14.04
N PHE A 304 -7.31 -14.69 -13.40
CA PHE A 304 -8.48 -13.88 -13.71
C PHE A 304 -8.03 -12.54 -14.29
N ASN A 305 -8.16 -12.36 -15.60
CA ASN A 305 -7.72 -11.15 -16.29
C ASN A 305 -8.93 -10.32 -16.72
N GLY A 306 -9.08 -9.14 -16.11
CA GLY A 306 -10.16 -8.20 -16.41
C GLY A 306 -11.55 -8.65 -15.96
N ALA A 307 -11.63 -9.49 -14.91
CA ALA A 307 -12.91 -9.97 -14.39
C ALA A 307 -13.75 -8.82 -13.80
N THR A 308 -15.02 -8.69 -14.19
CA THR A 308 -15.97 -7.72 -13.65
C THR A 308 -17.06 -8.43 -12.85
N ILE A 309 -17.14 -8.15 -11.56
CA ILE A 309 -18.05 -8.77 -10.58
C ILE A 309 -18.94 -7.68 -9.99
N SER A 310 -20.26 -7.80 -10.19
CA SER A 310 -21.21 -6.74 -9.85
C SER A 310 -22.38 -7.24 -9.00
N ASN A 311 -22.63 -6.51 -7.92
CA ASN A 311 -23.72 -6.70 -6.96
C ASN A 311 -23.92 -8.16 -6.47
N PRO A 312 -22.86 -8.88 -6.06
CA PRO A 312 -23.06 -10.17 -5.40
C PRO A 312 -23.70 -9.96 -4.03
N ALA A 313 -24.67 -10.80 -3.66
CA ALA A 313 -25.34 -10.70 -2.36
C ALA A 313 -24.40 -11.01 -1.18
N GLY A 314 -23.42 -11.88 -1.40
CA GLY A 314 -22.30 -12.22 -0.52
C GLY A 314 -21.01 -11.53 -0.98
N SER A 315 -19.96 -12.30 -1.24
CA SER A 315 -18.64 -11.76 -1.60
C SER A 315 -18.40 -11.70 -3.11
N GLY A 316 -17.57 -10.76 -3.54
CA GLY A 316 -17.08 -10.69 -4.91
C GLY A 316 -16.22 -11.89 -5.27
N VAL A 317 -15.07 -12.00 -4.59
CA VAL A 317 -14.18 -13.16 -4.66
C VAL A 317 -14.16 -13.83 -3.28
N SER A 318 -14.40 -15.14 -3.24
CA SER A 318 -14.36 -15.95 -2.03
C SER A 318 -13.38 -17.10 -2.19
N ILE A 319 -12.31 -17.12 -1.39
CA ILE A 319 -11.30 -18.17 -1.34
C ILE A 319 -11.44 -18.90 0.00
N ASN A 320 -11.83 -20.16 -0.04
CA ASN A 320 -11.99 -21.00 1.14
C ASN A 320 -11.05 -22.20 1.07
N ASN A 321 -10.08 -22.24 1.98
CA ASN A 321 -9.15 -23.35 2.14
C ASN A 321 -9.39 -24.08 3.48
N ASN A 322 -9.80 -25.35 3.40
CA ASN A 322 -10.02 -26.17 4.58
C ASN A 322 -9.20 -27.46 4.49
N TYR A 323 -8.08 -27.51 5.21
CA TYR A 323 -7.12 -28.63 5.20
C TYR A 323 -6.63 -29.03 3.79
N SER A 324 -6.37 -28.05 2.93
CA SER A 324 -6.08 -28.26 1.50
C SER A 324 -4.98 -27.31 1.02
N THR A 325 -4.65 -27.37 -0.27
CA THR A 325 -3.65 -26.50 -0.89
C THR A 325 -4.30 -25.59 -1.92
N ILE A 326 -4.03 -24.28 -1.84
CA ILE A 326 -4.36 -23.30 -2.87
C ILE A 326 -3.08 -22.53 -3.18
N GLN A 327 -2.66 -22.37 -4.43
CA GLN A 327 -1.43 -21.61 -4.74
C GLN A 327 -1.51 -20.90 -6.08
N ASN A 328 -0.70 -19.87 -6.28
CA ASN A 328 -0.58 -19.16 -7.56
C ASN A 328 -1.92 -18.64 -8.09
N LEU A 329 -2.67 -17.91 -7.25
CA LEU A 329 -3.90 -17.25 -7.71
C LEU A 329 -3.59 -15.81 -8.09
N ASN A 330 -3.92 -15.43 -9.32
CA ASN A 330 -3.72 -14.08 -9.83
C ASN A 330 -5.06 -13.47 -10.28
N PHE A 331 -5.36 -12.29 -9.75
CA PHE A 331 -6.46 -11.44 -10.19
C PHE A 331 -5.87 -10.14 -10.74
N ASP A 332 -5.78 -10.03 -12.06
CA ASP A 332 -5.27 -8.85 -12.76
C ASP A 332 -6.44 -8.00 -13.28
N ASP A 333 -6.44 -6.71 -12.95
CA ASP A 333 -7.46 -5.74 -13.36
C ASP A 333 -8.90 -6.14 -12.98
N ALA A 334 -9.05 -6.94 -11.92
CA ALA A 334 -10.35 -7.40 -11.45
C ALA A 334 -11.15 -6.25 -10.82
N LYS A 335 -12.43 -6.13 -11.18
CA LYS A 335 -13.35 -5.08 -10.71
C LYS A 335 -14.50 -5.71 -9.93
N VAL A 336 -14.59 -5.42 -8.63
CA VAL A 336 -15.68 -5.84 -7.76
C VAL A 336 -16.49 -4.61 -7.35
N SER A 337 -17.80 -4.64 -7.55
CA SER A 337 -18.69 -3.54 -7.18
C SER A 337 -19.94 -4.03 -6.44
N GLY A 338 -20.33 -3.32 -5.38
CA GLY A 338 -21.60 -3.54 -4.68
C GLY A 338 -21.72 -4.88 -3.95
N ALA A 339 -20.59 -5.47 -3.52
CA ALA A 339 -20.62 -6.73 -2.79
C ALA A 339 -21.30 -6.58 -1.42
N GLY A 340 -22.27 -7.45 -1.12
CA GLY A 340 -23.04 -7.40 0.12
C GLY A 340 -22.21 -7.69 1.37
N LEU A 341 -21.29 -8.65 1.30
CA LEU A 341 -20.38 -9.04 2.39
C LEU A 341 -18.98 -8.42 2.22
N ALA A 342 -18.16 -8.94 1.31
CA ALA A 342 -16.80 -8.45 1.08
C ALA A 342 -16.43 -8.39 -0.40
N GLY A 343 -15.54 -7.47 -0.78
CA GLY A 343 -14.95 -7.46 -2.12
C GLY A 343 -14.12 -8.72 -2.35
N ILE A 344 -13.17 -8.96 -1.44
CA ILE A 344 -12.34 -10.16 -1.34
C ILE A 344 -12.55 -10.80 0.03
N TRP A 345 -12.79 -12.10 0.06
CA TRP A 345 -12.91 -12.89 1.27
C TRP A 345 -11.97 -14.09 1.20
N ILE A 346 -11.01 -14.17 2.12
CA ILE A 346 -10.05 -15.28 2.23
C ILE A 346 -10.22 -15.94 3.59
N TYR A 347 -10.44 -17.26 3.58
CA TYR A 347 -10.69 -18.04 4.79
C TYR A 347 -9.86 -19.33 4.77
N ASN A 348 -8.81 -19.40 5.60
CA ASN A 348 -7.90 -20.55 5.71
C ASN A 348 -7.95 -21.15 7.13
N THR A 349 -8.55 -22.34 7.31
CA THR A 349 -8.78 -22.93 8.64
C THR A 349 -7.77 -23.98 9.10
N ALA A 350 -6.80 -24.34 8.26
CA ALA A 350 -5.65 -25.22 8.54
C ALA A 350 -4.97 -25.72 7.24
N GLY A 351 -5.21 -25.06 6.10
CA GLY A 351 -4.60 -25.42 4.83
C GLY A 351 -3.33 -24.62 4.54
N ASN A 352 -2.74 -24.90 3.38
CA ASN A 352 -1.66 -24.14 2.81
C ASN A 352 -2.20 -23.25 1.67
N ILE A 353 -2.17 -21.95 1.84
CA ILE A 353 -2.36 -20.99 0.75
C ILE A 353 -0.96 -20.50 0.35
N GLY A 354 -0.55 -20.68 -0.89
CA GLY A 354 0.68 -20.10 -1.43
C GLY A 354 0.53 -18.60 -1.66
N ASP A 355 1.26 -18.08 -2.63
CA ASP A 355 1.17 -16.66 -2.95
C ASP A 355 -0.16 -16.33 -3.65
N LEU A 356 -0.74 -15.19 -3.25
CA LEU A 356 -1.98 -14.63 -3.79
C LEU A 356 -1.71 -13.21 -4.28
N SER A 357 -2.15 -12.89 -5.50
CA SER A 357 -1.94 -11.59 -6.10
C SER A 357 -3.23 -10.96 -6.59
N PHE A 358 -3.49 -9.72 -6.17
CA PHE A 358 -4.56 -8.86 -6.66
C PHE A 358 -3.96 -7.59 -7.24
N ASN A 359 -3.63 -7.65 -8.53
CA ASN A 359 -2.95 -6.58 -9.26
C ASN A 359 -3.96 -5.64 -9.89
N ARG A 360 -3.86 -4.34 -9.58
CA ARG A 360 -4.76 -3.27 -10.05
C ARG A 360 -6.25 -3.58 -9.81
N ALA A 361 -6.53 -4.36 -8.77
CA ALA A 361 -7.90 -4.74 -8.43
C ALA A 361 -8.68 -3.52 -7.92
N THR A 362 -9.90 -3.32 -8.40
CA THR A 362 -10.80 -2.25 -7.95
C THR A 362 -11.96 -2.85 -7.17
N ILE A 363 -12.11 -2.51 -5.90
CA ILE A 363 -13.23 -2.87 -5.05
C ILE A 363 -13.99 -1.59 -4.73
N SER A 364 -15.29 -1.55 -4.99
CA SER A 364 -16.12 -0.37 -4.76
C SER A 364 -17.45 -0.71 -4.08
N ASN A 365 -17.84 0.10 -3.09
CA ASN A 365 -19.11 -0.02 -2.37
C ASN A 365 -19.35 -1.45 -1.80
N ALA A 366 -18.29 -2.14 -1.40
CA ALA A 366 -18.40 -3.44 -0.75
C ALA A 366 -18.80 -3.26 0.73
N GLY A 367 -19.39 -4.28 1.36
CA GLY A 367 -19.56 -4.29 2.82
C GLY A 367 -18.22 -4.13 3.54
N LEU A 368 -17.29 -5.04 3.22
CA LEU A 368 -15.88 -5.05 3.59
C LEU A 368 -15.04 -4.98 2.31
N GLY A 369 -13.88 -4.35 2.32
CA GLY A 369 -12.99 -4.32 1.15
C GLY A 369 -12.34 -5.68 0.93
N ALA A 370 -11.27 -5.96 1.68
CA ALA A 370 -10.62 -7.26 1.74
C ALA A 370 -10.66 -7.82 3.16
N TYR A 371 -11.18 -9.04 3.32
CA TYR A 371 -11.24 -9.74 4.60
C TYR A 371 -10.40 -11.02 4.53
N ILE A 372 -9.40 -11.13 5.40
CA ILE A 372 -8.46 -12.24 5.46
C ILE A 372 -8.50 -12.89 6.84
N TYR A 373 -8.72 -14.20 6.86
CA TYR A 373 -8.67 -15.01 8.06
C TYR A 373 -7.74 -16.20 7.86
N ASN A 374 -6.60 -16.21 8.54
CA ASN A 374 -5.59 -17.25 8.42
C ASN A 374 -5.35 -17.99 9.74
N GLN A 375 -5.61 -19.29 9.76
CA GLN A 375 -5.21 -20.21 10.84
C GLN A 375 -4.22 -21.29 10.37
N GLY A 376 -3.94 -21.36 9.06
CA GLY A 376 -3.00 -22.30 8.46
C GLY A 376 -1.69 -21.64 8.05
N THR A 377 -1.12 -22.09 6.94
CA THR A 377 0.02 -21.41 6.30
C THR A 377 -0.50 -20.57 5.14
N MET A 378 -0.04 -19.33 5.04
CA MET A 378 -0.24 -18.44 3.91
C MET A 378 1.12 -17.94 3.42
N GLY A 379 1.33 -17.93 2.10
CA GLY A 379 2.45 -17.26 1.47
C GLY A 379 2.31 -15.75 1.52
N ASN A 380 2.81 -15.08 0.50
CA ASN A 380 2.70 -13.64 0.35
C ASN A 380 1.32 -13.27 -0.19
N LEU A 381 0.69 -12.26 0.41
CA LEU A 381 -0.50 -11.62 -0.15
C LEU A 381 -0.11 -10.27 -0.75
N TYR A 382 -0.30 -10.11 -2.06
CA TYR A 382 -0.01 -8.88 -2.80
C TYR A 382 -1.31 -8.15 -3.17
N LEU A 383 -1.41 -6.87 -2.81
CA LEU A 383 -2.48 -5.96 -3.19
C LEU A 383 -1.90 -4.76 -3.96
N ASN A 384 -1.30 -5.03 -5.12
CA ASN A 384 -0.50 -4.04 -5.85
C ASN A 384 -1.39 -3.17 -6.74
N GLY A 385 -1.29 -1.84 -6.62
CA GLY A 385 -2.14 -0.86 -7.32
C GLY A 385 -3.63 -1.02 -7.03
N ALA A 386 -4.00 -1.70 -5.93
CA ALA A 386 -5.39 -2.00 -5.61
C ALA A 386 -6.12 -0.74 -5.15
N SER A 387 -7.35 -0.52 -5.62
CA SER A 387 -8.24 0.56 -5.16
C SER A 387 -9.39 -0.04 -4.39
N ILE A 388 -9.44 0.18 -3.07
CA ILE A 388 -10.40 -0.43 -2.14
C ILE A 388 -11.27 0.67 -1.52
N ASP A 389 -12.55 0.69 -1.91
CA ASP A 389 -13.61 1.50 -1.34
C ASP A 389 -14.69 0.57 -0.74
N SER A 390 -14.93 0.71 0.57
CA SER A 390 -15.79 -0.19 1.34
C SER A 390 -16.53 0.53 2.46
N ARG A 391 -17.68 -0.01 2.88
CA ARG A 391 -18.56 0.65 3.86
C ARG A 391 -18.12 0.48 5.31
N ALA A 392 -17.41 -0.60 5.66
CA ALA A 392 -17.05 -0.90 7.06
C ALA A 392 -15.54 -0.95 7.31
N TYR A 393 -14.82 -1.87 6.67
CA TYR A 393 -13.37 -2.05 6.83
C TYR A 393 -12.72 -2.10 5.45
N GLY A 394 -11.61 -1.37 5.28
CA GLY A 394 -10.82 -1.39 4.04
C GLY A 394 -10.13 -2.74 3.82
N VAL A 395 -9.03 -2.98 4.53
CA VAL A 395 -8.34 -4.27 4.60
C VAL A 395 -8.37 -4.73 6.05
N PHE A 396 -8.94 -5.91 6.28
CA PHE A 396 -8.99 -6.55 7.60
C PHE A 396 -8.32 -7.91 7.51
N ALA A 397 -7.26 -8.12 8.28
CA ALA A 397 -6.49 -9.35 8.28
C ALA A 397 -6.28 -9.86 9.71
N THR A 398 -6.72 -11.09 9.97
CA THR A 398 -6.45 -11.79 11.23
C THR A 398 -5.60 -13.02 10.96
N ASN A 399 -4.43 -13.09 11.59
CA ASN A 399 -3.52 -14.24 11.52
C ASN A 399 -3.44 -14.95 12.88
N THR A 400 -3.67 -16.25 12.92
CA THR A 400 -3.36 -17.13 14.06
C THR A 400 -2.47 -18.31 13.66
N GLY A 401 -2.06 -18.37 12.39
CA GLY A 401 -1.17 -19.39 11.82
C GLY A 401 0.16 -18.77 11.38
N THR A 402 0.66 -19.19 10.23
CA THR A 402 1.86 -18.63 9.60
C THR A 402 1.47 -17.84 8.36
N MET A 403 1.97 -16.60 8.22
CA MET A 403 1.85 -15.80 7.00
C MET A 403 3.24 -15.31 6.59
N SER A 404 3.65 -15.44 5.33
CA SER A 404 4.97 -14.96 4.91
C SER A 404 5.06 -13.44 4.99
N SER A 405 4.17 -12.73 4.29
CA SER A 405 4.08 -11.26 4.34
C SER A 405 2.75 -10.76 3.78
N LEU A 406 2.38 -9.53 4.11
CA LEU A 406 1.32 -8.78 3.47
C LEU A 406 1.95 -7.57 2.80
N ASN A 407 1.85 -7.53 1.46
CA ASN A 407 2.46 -6.50 0.64
C ASN A 407 1.37 -5.69 -0.05
N MET A 408 1.42 -4.38 0.16
CA MET A 408 0.57 -3.40 -0.52
C MET A 408 1.48 -2.37 -1.17
N GLU A 409 1.46 -2.30 -2.49
CA GLU A 409 2.23 -1.34 -3.28
C GLU A 409 1.27 -0.42 -4.03
N ASP A 410 1.43 0.91 -3.95
CA ASP A 410 0.62 1.92 -4.65
C ASP A 410 -0.91 1.73 -4.48
N ALA A 411 -1.33 1.12 -3.37
CA ALA A 411 -2.73 0.83 -3.11
C ALA A 411 -3.46 2.05 -2.54
N THR A 412 -4.75 2.20 -2.83
CA THR A 412 -5.63 3.20 -2.21
C THR A 412 -6.72 2.52 -1.40
N VAL A 413 -6.90 2.93 -0.15
CA VAL A 413 -7.95 2.44 0.76
C VAL A 413 -8.78 3.63 1.26
N SER A 414 -10.09 3.61 1.05
CA SER A 414 -10.95 4.78 1.33
C SER A 414 -12.40 4.44 1.76
N ASN A 415 -13.06 5.43 2.38
CA ASN A 415 -14.51 5.51 2.66
C ASN A 415 -15.11 4.52 3.69
N PHE A 416 -14.34 4.09 4.68
CA PHE A 416 -14.72 3.03 5.62
C PHE A 416 -15.17 3.55 7.00
N ALA A 417 -16.18 2.90 7.60
CA ALA A 417 -16.76 3.30 8.88
C ALA A 417 -15.90 2.97 10.12
N PHE A 418 -14.92 2.08 10.00
CA PHE A 418 -14.02 1.67 11.07
C PHE A 418 -12.56 1.92 10.69
N TYR A 419 -11.77 0.87 10.53
CA TYR A 419 -10.35 0.89 10.25
C TYR A 419 -10.05 0.86 8.75
N GLY A 420 -8.96 1.51 8.35
CA GLY A 420 -8.50 1.48 6.96
C GLY A 420 -7.80 0.19 6.67
N ILE A 421 -6.67 0.00 7.33
CA ILE A 421 -5.93 -1.26 7.35
C ILE A 421 -5.90 -1.72 8.80
N ASP A 422 -6.56 -2.84 9.10
CA ASP A 422 -6.53 -3.53 10.39
C ASP A 422 -5.81 -4.85 10.20
N PHE A 423 -4.65 -4.95 10.82
CA PHE A 423 -3.84 -6.16 10.84
C PHE A 423 -3.68 -6.66 12.27
N SER A 424 -4.10 -7.90 12.50
CA SER A 424 -4.15 -8.52 13.82
C SER A 424 -3.45 -9.89 13.82
N ASN A 425 -2.21 -9.95 14.30
CA ASN A 425 -1.47 -11.20 14.55
C ASN A 425 -1.74 -11.73 15.96
N ASN A 426 -2.54 -12.79 16.06
CA ASN A 426 -3.01 -13.39 17.30
C ASN A 426 -2.38 -14.77 17.48
N LYS A 427 -1.23 -14.84 18.15
CA LYS A 427 -0.42 -16.07 18.39
C LYS A 427 0.19 -16.69 17.13
N GLY A 428 0.07 -16.02 16.00
CA GLY A 428 0.67 -16.47 14.75
C GLY A 428 2.14 -16.06 14.64
N THR A 429 2.76 -16.54 13.57
CA THR A 429 4.02 -16.03 13.05
C THR A 429 3.72 -15.32 11.74
N MET A 430 4.24 -14.10 11.58
CA MET A 430 4.24 -13.40 10.32
C MET A 430 5.62 -12.82 10.05
N GLY A 431 6.05 -12.80 8.79
CA GLY A 431 7.14 -11.92 8.36
C GLY A 431 6.65 -10.47 8.32
N ASP A 432 6.91 -9.77 7.23
CA ASP A 432 6.77 -8.31 7.20
C ASP A 432 5.38 -7.85 6.75
N LEU A 433 4.97 -6.68 7.26
CA LEU A 433 3.85 -5.90 6.77
C LEU A 433 4.39 -4.71 5.98
N ASN A 434 4.33 -4.80 4.66
CA ASN A 434 4.91 -3.82 3.74
C ASN A 434 3.81 -2.97 3.10
N LEU A 435 3.80 -1.68 3.40
CA LEU A 435 2.87 -0.68 2.87
C LEU A 435 3.66 0.39 2.12
N ASN A 436 3.92 0.18 0.84
CA ASN A 436 4.76 1.05 0.01
C ASN A 436 3.89 1.89 -0.93
N GLY A 437 4.00 3.21 -0.86
CA GLY A 437 3.17 4.13 -1.65
C GLY A 437 1.67 4.05 -1.38
N VAL A 438 1.26 3.45 -0.24
CA VAL A 438 -0.15 3.21 0.08
C VAL A 438 -0.82 4.49 0.55
N ARG A 439 -2.01 4.77 0.02
CA ARG A 439 -2.86 5.90 0.45
C ARG A 439 -4.07 5.40 1.23
N VAL A 440 -4.14 5.73 2.52
CA VAL A 440 -5.30 5.47 3.37
C VAL A 440 -6.02 6.78 3.68
N SER A 441 -7.34 6.85 3.48
CA SER A 441 -8.07 8.10 3.74
C SER A 441 -9.51 7.91 4.22
N GLY A 442 -9.94 8.78 5.14
CA GLY A 442 -11.33 8.88 5.59
C GLY A 442 -11.76 7.76 6.52
N SER A 443 -10.96 7.49 7.56
CA SER A 443 -11.25 6.44 8.53
C SER A 443 -12.24 6.87 9.61
N GLY A 444 -13.22 6.00 9.88
CA GLY A 444 -14.12 6.18 11.01
C GLY A 444 -13.48 5.88 12.38
N LEU A 445 -12.30 5.25 12.40
CA LEU A 445 -11.42 5.06 13.56
C LEU A 445 -9.95 5.33 13.15
N GLU A 446 -9.04 4.37 13.29
CA GLU A 446 -7.64 4.47 12.89
C GLU A 446 -7.44 4.33 11.37
N GLY A 447 -6.41 5.00 10.85
CA GLY A 447 -5.98 4.81 9.46
C GLY A 447 -5.37 3.43 9.29
N VAL A 448 -4.27 3.18 10.01
CA VAL A 448 -3.59 1.88 10.07
C VAL A 448 -3.56 1.41 11.53
N TRP A 449 -4.07 0.22 11.79
CA TRP A 449 -4.02 -0.44 13.09
C TRP A 449 -3.30 -1.78 12.97
N VAL A 450 -2.22 -1.93 13.72
CA VAL A 450 -1.42 -3.15 13.80
C VAL A 450 -1.45 -3.66 15.22
N GLN A 451 -1.93 -4.88 15.41
CA GLN A 451 -1.98 -5.54 16.70
C GLN A 451 -1.21 -6.85 16.67
N ASN A 452 -0.22 -6.99 17.55
CA ASN A 452 0.54 -8.21 17.75
C ASN A 452 0.27 -8.76 19.16
N ASN A 453 -0.56 -9.81 19.25
CA ASN A 453 -1.06 -10.42 20.47
C ASN A 453 -0.41 -11.79 20.71
N GLY A 454 0.71 -11.80 21.45
CA GLY A 454 1.43 -13.02 21.80
C GLY A 454 1.95 -13.85 20.63
N GLY A 455 2.30 -13.21 19.51
CA GLY A 455 2.91 -13.83 18.33
C GLY A 455 4.23 -13.16 17.94
N ALA A 456 4.80 -13.63 16.83
CA ALA A 456 5.93 -12.98 16.17
C ALA A 456 5.42 -12.27 14.91
N LEU A 457 5.68 -10.97 14.81
CA LEU A 457 5.48 -10.16 13.61
C LEU A 457 6.86 -9.63 13.21
N GLY A 458 7.22 -9.72 11.93
CA GLY A 458 8.43 -9.13 11.38
C GLY A 458 8.33 -7.60 11.35
N ASP A 459 8.91 -7.01 10.32
CA ASP A 459 9.01 -5.56 10.23
C ASP A 459 7.69 -4.93 9.76
N LEU A 460 7.44 -3.71 10.21
CA LEU A 460 6.37 -2.86 9.73
C LEU A 460 6.97 -1.74 8.88
N ASN A 461 6.82 -1.84 7.56
CA ASN A 461 7.41 -0.90 6.61
C ASN A 461 6.33 -0.02 5.98
N LEU A 462 6.49 1.30 6.07
CA LEU A 462 5.62 2.30 5.46
C LEU A 462 6.44 3.29 4.63
N GLU A 463 6.89 2.85 3.45
CA GLU A 463 7.71 3.67 2.55
C GLU A 463 6.82 4.58 1.67
N GLY A 464 7.00 5.90 1.76
CA GLY A 464 6.28 6.88 0.92
C GLY A 464 4.74 6.87 1.09
N SER A 465 4.23 6.15 2.08
CA SER A 465 2.80 5.96 2.31
C SER A 465 2.13 7.19 2.91
N THR A 466 0.85 7.40 2.62
CA THR A 466 0.07 8.56 3.07
C THR A 466 -1.19 8.14 3.82
N VAL A 467 -1.36 8.61 5.05
CA VAL A 467 -2.56 8.39 5.89
C VAL A 467 -3.25 9.72 6.17
N LEU A 468 -4.56 9.81 5.91
CA LEU A 468 -5.31 11.06 5.93
C LEU A 468 -6.63 10.97 6.70
N ASN A 469 -6.89 12.01 7.50
CA ASN A 469 -8.18 12.29 8.11
C ASN A 469 -8.68 11.11 8.94
N SER A 470 -7.83 10.65 9.87
CA SER A 470 -8.18 9.57 10.77
C SER A 470 -8.94 10.10 11.98
N LYS A 471 -10.07 9.48 12.35
CA LYS A 471 -10.84 9.93 13.51
C LYS A 471 -10.05 9.80 14.82
N ASP A 472 -9.30 8.72 14.98
CA ASP A 472 -8.48 8.47 16.16
C ASP A 472 -6.99 8.60 15.78
N TYR A 473 -6.28 7.50 15.60
CA TYR A 473 -4.84 7.53 15.30
C TYR A 473 -4.60 7.49 13.78
N GLY A 474 -3.54 8.16 13.32
CA GLY A 474 -3.04 7.94 11.96
C GLY A 474 -2.57 6.50 11.82
N ILE A 475 -1.56 6.14 12.61
CA ILE A 475 -1.02 4.79 12.75
C ILE A 475 -1.03 4.41 14.24
N HIS A 476 -1.58 3.24 14.56
CA HIS A 476 -1.61 2.67 15.90
C HIS A 476 -1.00 1.27 15.89
N VAL A 477 0.09 1.09 16.63
CA VAL A 477 0.75 -0.21 16.82
C VAL A 477 0.63 -0.63 18.28
N ASP A 478 0.00 -1.79 18.52
CA ASP A 478 -0.17 -2.37 19.86
C ASP A 478 0.52 -3.75 19.92
N ASN A 479 1.64 -3.82 20.61
CA ASN A 479 2.42 -5.04 20.85
C ASN A 479 2.17 -5.50 22.29
N GLN A 480 1.42 -6.59 22.46
CA GLN A 480 1.00 -7.04 23.79
C GLN A 480 1.01 -8.57 23.94
N PRO A 481 1.15 -9.08 25.18
CA PRO A 481 1.01 -10.50 25.42
C PRO A 481 -0.40 -10.96 25.07
N ASP A 482 -0.54 -12.23 24.69
CA ASP A 482 -1.86 -12.81 24.58
C ASP A 482 -2.56 -12.82 25.95
N LYS A 483 -3.75 -12.21 26.01
CA LYS A 483 -4.51 -12.06 27.25
C LYS A 483 -4.92 -13.41 27.88
N LYS A 484 -4.94 -14.50 27.11
CA LYS A 484 -5.38 -15.82 27.60
C LYS A 484 -4.20 -16.70 28.03
N THR A 485 -3.09 -16.69 27.30
CA THR A 485 -1.95 -17.58 27.53
C THR A 485 -0.78 -16.88 28.21
N GLY A 486 -0.75 -15.55 28.23
CA GLY A 486 0.39 -14.76 28.69
C GLY A 486 1.62 -14.91 27.79
N LEU A 487 1.45 -15.49 26.59
CA LEU A 487 2.54 -15.60 25.62
C LEU A 487 2.95 -14.20 25.19
N THR A 488 4.23 -13.87 25.35
CA THR A 488 4.81 -12.58 24.99
C THR A 488 4.90 -12.45 23.47
N SER A 489 4.92 -11.22 22.99
CA SER A 489 5.03 -10.92 21.56
C SER A 489 6.38 -10.32 21.20
N THR A 490 6.81 -10.59 19.97
CA THR A 490 7.98 -9.98 19.33
C THR A 490 7.51 -9.29 18.07
N LEU A 491 7.82 -8.00 17.95
CA LEU A 491 7.64 -7.17 16.78
C LEU A 491 9.04 -6.83 16.23
N GLY A 492 9.21 -6.87 14.91
CA GLY A 492 10.43 -6.40 14.24
C GLY A 492 10.57 -4.88 14.29
N ASP A 493 11.29 -4.34 13.33
CA ASP A 493 11.52 -2.90 13.21
C ASP A 493 10.27 -2.18 12.66
N LEU A 494 10.14 -0.91 12.97
CA LEU A 494 9.06 -0.04 12.49
C LEU A 494 9.67 1.08 11.66
N ASN A 495 9.53 0.99 10.34
CA ASN A 495 10.20 1.87 9.39
C ASN A 495 9.17 2.75 8.66
N LEU A 496 9.22 4.07 8.89
CA LEU A 496 8.30 5.06 8.31
C LEU A 496 9.05 6.02 7.39
N GLU A 497 9.75 5.48 6.38
CA GLU A 497 10.54 6.27 5.42
C GLU A 497 9.64 7.12 4.51
N GLY A 498 9.77 8.45 4.58
CA GLY A 498 9.00 9.38 3.75
C GLY A 498 7.48 9.33 3.97
N ALA A 499 7.02 8.66 5.04
CA ALA A 499 5.60 8.50 5.35
C ALA A 499 4.94 9.84 5.66
N LYS A 500 3.67 10.02 5.27
CA LYS A 500 2.91 11.26 5.45
C LYS A 500 1.61 11.01 6.19
N ILE A 501 1.46 11.56 7.39
CA ILE A 501 0.30 11.37 8.25
C ILE A 501 -0.34 12.73 8.52
N TYR A 502 -1.60 12.92 8.11
CA TYR A 502 -2.29 14.19 8.27
C TYR A 502 -3.65 14.06 8.96
N ASN A 503 -3.96 15.02 9.82
CA ASN A 503 -5.27 15.21 10.44
C ASN A 503 -5.77 13.98 11.21
N SER A 504 -5.03 13.57 12.23
CA SER A 504 -5.43 12.47 13.12
C SER A 504 -6.15 13.05 14.34
N GLY A 505 -7.30 12.53 14.75
CA GLY A 505 -8.04 13.08 15.90
C GLY A 505 -7.38 12.81 17.26
N LYS A 506 -6.43 11.88 17.34
CA LYS A 506 -5.53 11.63 18.48
C LYS A 506 -4.08 11.79 18.01
N ASN A 507 -3.25 10.75 18.14
CA ASN A 507 -1.85 10.82 17.76
C ASN A 507 -1.68 10.56 16.27
N GLY A 508 -0.66 11.18 15.65
CA GLY A 508 -0.28 10.87 14.28
C GLY A 508 0.26 9.44 14.19
N PHE A 509 1.28 9.16 15.00
CA PHE A 509 1.80 7.82 15.23
C PHE A 509 1.73 7.46 16.72
N TYR A 510 1.28 6.23 17.03
CA TYR A 510 1.24 5.72 18.39
C TYR A 510 1.74 4.28 18.47
N LEU A 511 2.76 4.04 19.31
CA LEU A 511 3.28 2.72 19.64
C LEU A 511 3.05 2.40 21.12
N SER A 512 2.43 1.25 21.38
CA SER A 512 2.21 0.69 22.71
C SER A 512 2.91 -0.67 22.81
N ASN A 513 4.00 -0.75 23.57
CA ASN A 513 4.74 -1.99 23.82
C ASN A 513 4.59 -2.44 25.28
N LYS A 514 3.87 -3.54 25.51
CA LYS A 514 3.50 -3.98 26.86
C LYS A 514 4.57 -4.84 27.53
N TYR A 515 4.34 -5.11 28.82
CA TYR A 515 5.25 -5.89 29.67
C TYR A 515 5.57 -7.27 29.08
N GLY A 516 6.86 -7.61 29.05
CA GLY A 516 7.37 -8.88 28.53
C GLY A 516 7.49 -8.94 27.00
N CYS A 517 7.03 -7.92 26.28
CA CYS A 517 7.11 -7.84 24.83
C CYS A 517 8.38 -7.13 24.36
N THR A 518 8.80 -7.45 23.14
CA THR A 518 9.92 -6.81 22.46
C THR A 518 9.45 -6.19 21.14
N ALA A 519 9.91 -4.98 20.84
CA ALA A 519 9.87 -4.39 19.51
C ALA A 519 11.30 -4.07 19.08
N GLY A 520 11.57 -4.09 17.78
CA GLY A 520 12.83 -3.63 17.20
C GLY A 520 12.98 -2.11 17.27
N ASP A 521 13.74 -1.56 16.34
CA ASP A 521 13.97 -0.13 16.24
C ASP A 521 12.73 0.58 15.64
N LEU A 522 12.56 1.85 15.99
CA LEU A 522 11.55 2.74 15.40
C LEU A 522 12.25 3.84 14.61
N SER A 523 12.12 3.82 13.28
CA SER A 523 12.71 4.81 12.38
C SER A 523 11.64 5.63 11.66
N LEU A 524 11.72 6.95 11.80
CA LEU A 524 10.93 7.94 11.06
C LEU A 524 11.90 8.80 10.23
N ASP A 525 12.42 8.25 9.13
CA ASP A 525 13.27 9.00 8.19
C ASP A 525 12.41 9.86 7.26
N SER A 526 12.64 11.17 7.26
CA SER A 526 12.01 12.13 6.34
C SER A 526 10.48 12.10 6.39
N ALA A 527 9.91 11.57 7.47
CA ALA A 527 8.48 11.44 7.66
C ALA A 527 7.84 12.81 7.92
N THR A 528 6.59 13.00 7.50
CA THR A 528 5.79 14.20 7.80
C THR A 528 4.54 13.82 8.58
N ILE A 529 4.40 14.37 9.78
CA ILE A 529 3.20 14.20 10.62
C ILE A 529 2.62 15.57 10.93
N SER A 530 1.34 15.81 10.61
CA SER A 530 0.75 17.12 10.82
C SER A 530 -0.74 17.10 11.18
N GLY A 531 -1.15 17.99 12.10
CA GLY A 531 -2.54 18.13 12.51
C GLY A 531 -3.03 16.99 13.40
N SER A 532 -2.26 16.61 14.42
CA SER A 532 -2.65 15.60 15.39
C SER A 532 -3.47 16.22 16.53
N GLY A 533 -4.59 15.61 16.92
CA GLY A 533 -5.44 16.09 18.02
C GLY A 533 -4.82 15.90 19.41
N SER A 534 -3.83 15.02 19.54
CA SER A 534 -2.98 14.86 20.74
C SER A 534 -1.52 14.95 20.31
N ASP A 535 -0.73 13.88 20.35
CA ASP A 535 0.71 13.95 20.08
C ASP A 535 1.03 13.76 18.60
N GLY A 536 2.13 14.33 18.11
CA GLY A 536 2.62 14.02 16.76
C GLY A 536 3.03 12.55 16.69
N VAL A 537 4.03 12.21 17.50
CA VAL A 537 4.55 10.86 17.72
C VAL A 537 4.45 10.54 19.20
N ALA A 538 3.85 9.40 19.55
CA ALA A 538 3.76 8.93 20.92
C ALA A 538 4.24 7.48 21.06
N VAL A 539 5.18 7.24 21.98
CA VAL A 539 5.69 5.91 22.31
C VAL A 539 5.49 5.64 23.79
N TYR A 540 4.80 4.54 24.09
CA TYR A 540 4.60 4.04 25.44
C TYR A 540 5.15 2.62 25.55
N THR A 541 6.19 2.43 26.37
CA THR A 541 6.80 1.11 26.58
C THR A 541 6.89 0.70 28.04
N VAL A 542 6.49 -0.53 28.32
CA VAL A 542 6.76 -1.28 29.57
C VAL A 542 7.61 -2.53 29.28
N GLY A 543 7.78 -2.88 28.01
CA GLY A 543 8.66 -3.95 27.52
C GLY A 543 10.03 -3.42 27.09
N MET A 544 10.64 -4.06 26.11
CA MET A 544 11.88 -3.59 25.47
C MET A 544 11.57 -3.07 24.06
N ILE A 545 12.09 -1.89 23.74
CA ILE A 545 12.16 -1.34 22.37
C ILE A 545 13.65 -1.13 22.08
N GLY A 546 14.06 -1.28 20.81
CA GLY A 546 15.37 -0.86 20.36
C GLY A 546 15.53 0.67 20.36
N ASP A 547 16.28 1.18 19.40
CA ASP A 547 16.50 2.62 19.24
C ASP A 547 15.29 3.28 18.58
N MET A 548 15.09 4.56 18.85
CA MET A 548 14.10 5.39 18.18
C MET A 548 14.81 6.55 17.48
N SER A 549 14.68 6.64 16.16
CA SER A 549 15.30 7.68 15.33
C SER A 549 14.25 8.46 14.54
N LEU A 550 14.28 9.78 14.65
CA LEU A 550 13.53 10.74 13.86
C LEU A 550 14.52 11.55 13.02
N ASP A 551 15.06 10.96 11.96
CA ASP A 551 15.99 11.64 11.06
C ASP A 551 15.21 12.54 10.08
N SER A 552 15.49 13.84 10.13
CA SER A 552 14.94 14.84 9.19
C SER A 552 13.41 14.85 9.15
N ALA A 553 12.75 14.32 10.18
CA ALA A 553 11.30 14.23 10.28
C ALA A 553 10.67 15.61 10.52
N THR A 554 9.48 15.85 9.97
CA THR A 554 8.70 17.07 10.20
C THR A 554 7.43 16.75 10.97
N ILE A 555 7.28 17.30 12.17
CA ILE A 555 6.10 17.16 13.03
C ILE A 555 5.50 18.55 13.26
N SER A 556 4.20 18.73 13.01
CA SER A 556 3.57 20.04 13.16
C SER A 556 2.11 20.03 13.61
N GLY A 557 1.71 21.02 14.41
CA GLY A 557 0.31 21.22 14.78
C GLY A 557 -0.26 20.07 15.62
N SER A 558 0.47 19.69 16.67
CA SER A 558 0.05 18.67 17.65
C SER A 558 -0.77 19.32 18.76
N GLY A 559 -1.91 18.73 19.14
CA GLY A 559 -2.75 19.22 20.24
C GLY A 559 -2.14 19.09 21.63
N SER A 560 -1.18 18.17 21.81
CA SER A 560 -0.37 17.99 23.02
C SER A 560 1.12 18.09 22.66
N ASP A 561 1.92 17.02 22.74
CA ASP A 561 3.35 17.10 22.50
C ASP A 561 3.69 16.86 21.01
N GLY A 562 4.81 17.39 20.54
CA GLY A 562 5.32 17.05 19.21
C GLY A 562 5.75 15.59 19.18
N VAL A 563 6.68 15.25 20.07
CA VAL A 563 7.15 13.89 20.35
C VAL A 563 6.98 13.59 21.84
N ALA A 564 6.27 12.53 22.18
CA ALA A 564 6.08 12.05 23.55
C ALA A 564 6.62 10.63 23.71
N VAL A 565 7.59 10.45 24.61
CA VAL A 565 8.17 9.14 24.95
C VAL A 565 7.97 8.84 26.43
N THR A 566 7.30 7.73 26.73
CA THR A 566 7.03 7.26 28.09
C THR A 566 7.56 5.85 28.27
N THR A 567 8.59 5.70 29.12
CA THR A 567 9.30 4.42 29.31
C THR A 567 9.24 3.95 30.77
N HIS A 568 8.64 2.78 30.97
CA HIS A 568 8.68 2.03 32.24
C HIS A 568 9.54 0.76 32.12
N GLY A 569 9.87 0.35 30.89
CA GLY A 569 10.76 -0.77 30.58
C GLY A 569 12.14 -0.28 30.14
N THR A 570 12.67 -0.86 29.06
CA THR A 570 13.94 -0.43 28.46
C THR A 570 13.69 0.06 27.04
N MET A 571 14.30 1.17 26.69
CA MET A 571 14.44 1.67 25.32
C MET A 571 15.94 1.87 25.06
N GLY A 572 16.36 1.70 23.82
CA GLY A 572 17.68 2.13 23.36
C GLY A 572 17.80 3.65 23.33
N ASP A 573 18.58 4.16 22.38
CA ASP A 573 18.79 5.59 22.21
C ASP A 573 17.57 6.25 21.54
N LEU A 574 17.34 7.52 21.85
CA LEU A 574 16.35 8.37 21.21
C LEU A 574 17.07 9.50 20.46
N SER A 575 17.07 9.46 19.14
CA SER A 575 17.69 10.44 18.26
C SER A 575 16.65 11.23 17.47
N LEU A 576 16.79 12.55 17.43
CA LEU A 576 15.96 13.49 16.65
C LEU A 576 16.84 14.32 15.69
N ASP A 577 17.79 13.67 15.01
CA ASP A 577 18.73 14.31 14.10
C ASP A 577 18.03 15.12 12.99
N GLY A 578 18.30 16.42 12.91
CA GLY A 578 17.73 17.33 11.91
C GLY A 578 16.20 17.48 11.94
N ALA A 579 15.52 16.92 12.95
CA ALA A 579 14.06 16.93 13.01
C ALA A 579 13.50 18.35 13.17
N THR A 580 12.35 18.64 12.55
CA THR A 580 11.62 19.89 12.71
C THR A 580 10.29 19.66 13.41
N ILE A 581 10.12 20.21 14.61
CA ILE A 581 8.92 20.11 15.43
C ILE A 581 8.34 21.52 15.63
N SER A 582 7.06 21.72 15.32
CA SER A 582 6.45 23.05 15.45
C SER A 582 4.98 23.07 15.86
N GLY A 583 4.58 24.07 16.64
CA GLY A 583 3.17 24.29 16.99
C GLY A 583 2.57 23.16 17.83
N SER A 584 3.27 22.78 18.90
CA SER A 584 2.79 21.79 19.88
C SER A 584 1.98 22.47 20.98
N GLY A 585 0.81 21.92 21.33
CA GLY A 585 -0.05 22.46 22.38
C GLY A 585 0.52 22.33 23.80
N SER A 586 1.49 21.42 24.00
CA SER A 586 2.26 21.23 25.23
C SER A 586 3.75 21.34 24.89
N ASN A 587 4.54 20.27 24.95
CA ASN A 587 5.98 20.33 24.74
C ASN A 587 6.34 20.06 23.27
N GLY A 588 7.49 20.56 22.83
CA GLY A 588 8.05 20.13 21.54
C GLY A 588 8.42 18.65 21.62
N VAL A 589 9.31 18.33 22.56
CA VAL A 589 9.73 16.97 22.89
C VAL A 589 9.50 16.73 24.39
N ALA A 590 8.80 15.66 24.74
CA ALA A 590 8.55 15.24 26.11
C ALA A 590 9.07 13.81 26.33
N VAL A 591 9.98 13.64 27.27
CA VAL A 591 10.50 12.33 27.68
C VAL A 591 10.25 12.10 29.16
N TYR A 592 9.53 11.04 29.45
CA TYR A 592 9.24 10.57 30.81
C TYR A 592 9.76 9.15 30.98
N THR A 593 10.73 8.95 31.88
CA THR A 593 11.31 7.62 32.12
C THR A 593 11.30 7.23 33.60
N VAL A 594 10.76 6.05 33.87
CA VAL A 594 10.87 5.33 35.16
C VAL A 594 11.78 4.12 35.00
N GLY A 595 11.92 3.61 33.78
CA GLY A 595 12.81 2.51 33.44
C GLY A 595 14.19 2.99 32.98
N MET A 596 14.65 2.48 31.84
CA MET A 596 15.92 2.89 31.23
C MET A 596 15.68 3.39 29.81
N ILE A 597 16.27 4.54 29.49
CA ILE A 597 16.51 5.01 28.11
C ILE A 597 18.03 5.09 27.95
N GLY A 598 18.53 4.84 26.75
CA GLY A 598 19.90 5.17 26.39
C GLY A 598 20.11 6.68 26.34
N ASP A 599 20.82 7.16 25.33
CA ASP A 599 21.06 8.59 25.15
C ASP A 599 19.83 9.27 24.49
N LEU A 600 19.63 10.55 24.78
CA LEU A 600 18.71 11.43 24.07
C LEU A 600 19.51 12.46 23.29
N SER A 601 19.48 12.38 21.96
CA SER A 601 20.19 13.30 21.06
C SER A 601 19.22 14.11 20.19
N LEU A 602 19.40 15.42 20.15
CA LEU A 602 18.64 16.37 19.34
C LEU A 602 19.57 17.15 18.38
N ASP A 603 20.53 16.45 17.77
CA ASP A 603 21.51 17.06 16.85
C ASP A 603 20.82 17.83 15.72
N GLY A 604 21.14 19.12 15.57
CA GLY A 604 20.61 20.00 14.53
C GLY A 604 19.08 20.18 14.53
N ALA A 605 18.36 19.69 15.56
CA ALA A 605 16.91 19.71 15.59
C ALA A 605 16.36 21.14 15.72
N THR A 606 15.21 21.41 15.11
CA THR A 606 14.48 22.69 15.24
C THR A 606 13.15 22.47 15.94
N ILE A 607 12.96 23.10 17.10
CA ILE A 607 11.73 23.05 17.90
C ILE A 607 11.18 24.47 18.06
N SER A 608 9.90 24.68 17.72
CA SER A 608 9.30 26.03 17.80
C SER A 608 7.83 26.06 18.19
N GLY A 609 7.43 27.09 18.94
CA GLY A 609 6.02 27.36 19.26
C GLY A 609 5.39 26.26 20.10
N SER A 610 5.98 25.98 21.26
CA SER A 610 5.50 25.00 22.24
C SER A 610 4.66 25.68 23.32
N GLY A 611 3.46 25.15 23.60
CA GLY A 611 2.56 25.63 24.66
C GLY A 611 3.03 25.37 26.09
N ASN A 612 4.12 24.63 26.29
CA ASN A 612 4.84 24.51 27.54
C ASN A 612 6.35 24.59 27.29
N ASP A 613 7.11 23.50 27.45
CA ASP A 613 8.56 23.51 27.28
C ASP A 613 8.95 23.18 25.83
N GLY A 614 10.09 23.68 25.36
CA GLY A 614 10.64 23.23 24.06
C GLY A 614 11.01 21.75 24.14
N VAL A 615 11.88 21.42 25.09
CA VAL A 615 12.27 20.06 25.47
C VAL A 615 12.00 19.86 26.96
N ALA A 616 11.23 18.85 27.31
CA ALA A 616 10.93 18.45 28.68
C ALA A 616 11.45 17.02 28.94
N VAL A 617 12.34 16.86 29.91
CA VAL A 617 12.87 15.56 30.34
C VAL A 617 12.57 15.36 31.81
N THR A 618 11.91 14.25 32.13
CA THR A 618 11.56 13.82 33.49
C THR A 618 12.02 12.39 33.73
N THR A 619 13.02 12.22 34.60
CA THR A 619 13.66 10.92 34.84
C THR A 619 13.55 10.51 36.30
N PHE A 620 12.91 9.37 36.55
CA PHE A 620 12.92 8.65 37.84
C PHE A 620 13.77 7.37 37.79
N GLY A 621 14.08 6.88 36.58
CA GLY A 621 14.96 5.74 36.33
C GLY A 621 16.36 6.19 35.92
N THR A 622 16.88 5.59 34.85
CA THR A 622 18.17 5.97 34.26
C THR A 622 17.96 6.44 32.83
N MET A 623 18.61 7.54 32.48
CA MET A 623 18.85 7.98 31.11
C MET A 623 20.37 8.08 30.94
N GLY A 624 20.86 7.80 29.74
CA GLY A 624 22.21 8.15 29.34
C GLY A 624 22.38 9.67 29.25
N ASP A 625 23.14 10.12 28.26
CA ASP A 625 23.41 11.53 28.05
C ASP A 625 22.23 12.22 27.37
N LEU A 626 22.05 13.52 27.64
CA LEU A 626 21.15 14.40 26.91
C LEU A 626 21.98 15.40 26.11
N SER A 627 21.95 15.29 24.77
CA SER A 627 22.70 16.15 23.85
C SER A 627 21.76 16.98 22.97
N LEU A 628 22.00 18.29 22.91
CA LEU A 628 21.29 19.26 22.06
C LEU A 628 22.26 19.95 21.09
N ASP A 629 23.22 19.21 20.52
CA ASP A 629 24.24 19.75 19.62
C ASP A 629 23.60 20.52 18.44
N GLY A 630 23.95 21.79 18.27
CA GLY A 630 23.44 22.65 17.20
C GLY A 630 21.92 22.86 17.17
N ALA A 631 21.17 22.41 18.19
CA ALA A 631 19.72 22.47 18.20
C ALA A 631 19.20 23.91 18.29
N THR A 632 18.07 24.19 17.65
CA THR A 632 17.37 25.48 17.73
C THR A 632 16.01 25.31 18.42
N ILE A 633 15.82 25.95 19.57
CA ILE A 633 14.57 25.94 20.34
C ILE A 633 14.04 27.37 20.47
N SER A 634 12.78 27.61 20.11
CA SER A 634 12.23 28.97 20.17
C SER A 634 10.73 29.07 20.50
N GLY A 635 10.35 30.14 21.20
CA GLY A 635 8.95 30.47 21.44
C GLY A 635 8.21 29.44 22.31
N SER A 636 8.80 29.10 23.45
CA SER A 636 8.19 28.21 24.45
C SER A 636 7.43 29.02 25.51
N GLU A 637 6.17 28.66 25.80
CA GLU A 637 5.35 29.33 26.84
C GLU A 637 5.82 29.04 28.28
N SER A 638 6.76 28.10 28.47
CA SER A 638 7.45 27.84 29.74
C SER A 638 8.96 27.91 29.53
N ASN A 639 9.70 26.80 29.58
CA ASN A 639 11.15 26.81 29.43
C ASN A 639 11.57 26.41 28.02
N GLY A 640 12.74 26.85 27.55
CA GLY A 640 13.32 26.30 26.33
C GLY A 640 13.66 24.82 26.53
N VAL A 641 14.47 24.53 27.53
CA VAL A 641 14.83 23.19 27.98
C VAL A 641 14.50 23.05 29.46
N ASN A 642 13.77 22.00 29.83
CA ASN A 642 13.39 21.69 31.20
C ASN A 642 13.80 20.26 31.54
N VAL A 643 14.71 20.10 32.50
CA VAL A 643 15.19 18.80 32.97
C VAL A 643 14.87 18.64 34.43
N TYR A 644 14.08 17.63 34.74
CA TYR A 644 13.80 17.17 36.09
C TYR A 644 14.33 15.74 36.26
N THR A 645 15.16 15.50 37.27
CA THR A 645 15.58 14.13 37.60
C THR A 645 15.52 13.83 39.10
N ALA A 646 14.92 12.70 39.42
CA ALA A 646 15.03 12.02 40.70
C ALA A 646 15.82 10.69 40.59
N GLY A 647 16.18 10.30 39.37
CA GLY A 647 16.99 9.14 39.06
C GLY A 647 18.41 9.55 38.65
N MET A 648 18.89 9.03 37.53
CA MET A 648 20.19 9.35 36.95
C MET A 648 20.03 9.81 35.51
N ILE A 649 20.64 10.94 35.18
CA ILE A 649 20.98 11.33 33.81
C ILE A 649 22.50 11.32 33.75
N GLY A 650 23.07 10.93 32.62
CA GLY A 650 24.48 11.14 32.31
C GLY A 650 24.80 12.63 32.18
N ASP A 651 25.57 13.00 31.17
CA ASP A 651 25.90 14.40 30.91
C ASP A 651 24.75 15.11 30.18
N LEU A 652 24.62 16.41 30.41
CA LEU A 652 23.73 17.30 29.68
C LEU A 652 24.59 18.28 28.86
N SER A 653 24.57 18.13 27.53
CA SER A 653 25.35 18.95 26.61
C SER A 653 24.44 19.79 25.72
N LEU A 654 24.70 21.10 25.65
CA LEU A 654 24.02 22.07 24.79
C LEU A 654 25.02 22.72 23.82
N ASP A 655 25.95 21.95 23.27
CA ASP A 655 26.99 22.45 22.35
C ASP A 655 26.36 23.18 21.15
N GLY A 656 26.76 24.43 20.92
CA GLY A 656 26.27 25.27 19.81
C GLY A 656 24.75 25.53 19.79
N ALA A 657 24.00 25.13 20.82
CA ALA A 657 22.55 25.21 20.82
C ALA A 657 22.05 26.67 20.86
N THR A 658 20.95 26.96 20.18
CA THR A 658 20.26 28.26 20.22
C THR A 658 18.90 28.14 20.88
N ILE A 659 18.71 28.79 22.01
CA ILE A 659 17.45 28.82 22.77
C ILE A 659 16.96 30.26 22.87
N SER A 660 15.73 30.56 22.46
CA SER A 660 15.23 31.94 22.45
C SER A 660 13.74 32.09 22.76
N GLY A 661 13.36 33.19 23.40
CA GLY A 661 11.96 33.58 23.58
C GLY A 661 11.15 32.61 24.46
N SER A 662 11.77 32.08 25.52
CA SER A 662 11.08 31.28 26.53
C SER A 662 10.41 32.18 27.58
N GLU A 663 9.12 32.00 27.90
CA GLU A 663 8.44 32.88 28.87
C GLU A 663 8.92 32.68 30.34
N SER A 664 9.48 31.51 30.66
CA SER A 664 10.14 31.22 31.94
C SER A 664 11.66 31.20 31.75
N ASN A 665 12.32 30.05 31.84
CA ASN A 665 13.78 29.98 31.74
C ASN A 665 14.23 29.53 30.35
N GLY A 666 15.39 29.96 29.89
CA GLY A 666 15.99 29.38 28.68
C GLY A 666 16.29 27.89 28.92
N VAL A 667 17.09 27.62 29.95
CA VAL A 667 17.42 26.26 30.43
C VAL A 667 17.08 26.16 31.90
N ASN A 668 16.30 25.16 32.30
CA ASN A 668 15.96 24.85 33.68
C ASN A 668 16.37 23.42 34.01
N VAL A 669 17.24 23.24 35.00
CA VAL A 669 17.68 21.94 35.49
C VAL A 669 17.38 21.85 36.98
N TYR A 670 16.56 20.86 37.35
CA TYR A 670 16.22 20.55 38.72
C TYR A 670 16.52 19.08 39.01
N THR A 671 17.43 18.82 39.95
CA THR A 671 17.80 17.45 40.32
C THR A 671 17.68 17.22 41.82
N VAL A 672 17.00 16.14 42.18
CA VAL A 672 17.07 15.52 43.52
C VAL A 672 17.83 14.19 43.47
N GLY A 673 18.31 13.80 42.29
CA GLY A 673 19.06 12.59 41.99
C GLY A 673 20.46 12.89 41.49
N MET A 674 20.88 12.23 40.41
CA MET A 674 22.20 12.38 39.81
C MET A 674 22.12 12.95 38.40
N ILE A 675 22.93 13.97 38.13
CA ILE A 675 23.30 14.42 36.78
C ILE A 675 24.82 14.35 36.71
N GLY A 676 25.35 13.97 35.54
CA GLY A 676 26.75 14.17 35.19
C GLY A 676 27.10 15.65 35.06
N ASP A 677 27.91 15.99 34.08
CA ASP A 677 28.29 17.38 33.80
C ASP A 677 27.17 18.08 33.00
N LEU A 678 26.96 19.39 33.23
CA LEU A 678 26.14 20.28 32.42
C LEU A 678 27.08 21.22 31.64
N SER A 679 27.15 21.04 30.32
CA SER A 679 28.00 21.83 29.42
C SER A 679 27.17 22.68 28.47
N LEU A 680 27.49 23.97 28.40
CA LEU A 680 26.93 24.95 27.46
C LEU A 680 28.06 25.52 26.60
N ASP A 681 28.74 24.68 25.81
CA ASP A 681 29.80 25.13 24.90
C ASP A 681 29.21 25.88 23.71
N GLY A 682 29.63 27.12 23.45
CA GLY A 682 29.16 27.94 22.33
C GLY A 682 27.65 28.26 22.29
N ALA A 683 26.88 27.86 23.32
CA ALA A 683 25.43 27.96 23.33
C ALA A 683 24.96 29.42 23.36
N THR A 684 23.86 29.73 22.66
CA THR A 684 23.20 31.04 22.69
C THR A 684 21.82 30.93 23.33
N ILE A 685 21.63 31.59 24.47
CA ILE A 685 20.36 31.64 25.19
C ILE A 685 19.90 33.10 25.27
N SER A 686 18.69 33.40 24.79
CA SER A 686 18.22 34.78 24.70
C SER A 686 16.75 34.96 25.06
N ASP A 687 16.40 36.17 25.49
CA ASP A 687 15.02 36.63 25.69
C ASP A 687 14.17 35.70 26.58
N SER A 688 14.77 35.20 27.66
CA SER A 688 14.07 34.38 28.66
C SER A 688 13.29 35.25 29.65
N GLY A 689 12.03 34.95 29.94
CA GLY A 689 11.19 35.79 30.81
C GLY A 689 11.60 35.78 32.29
N ASN A 690 12.27 34.72 32.76
CA ASN A 690 12.89 34.60 34.07
C ASN A 690 14.41 34.46 33.95
N ASP A 691 14.98 33.28 34.16
CA ASP A 691 16.44 33.09 34.11
C ASP A 691 16.91 32.61 32.73
N GLY A 692 18.09 33.03 32.27
CA GLY A 692 18.68 32.43 31.07
C GLY A 692 18.97 30.94 31.32
N VAL A 693 19.75 30.65 32.37
CA VAL A 693 20.05 29.29 32.84
C VAL A 693 19.74 29.21 34.32
N ALA A 694 18.90 28.27 34.73
CA ALA A 694 18.58 27.98 36.12
C ALA A 694 18.95 26.54 36.46
N VAL A 695 19.79 26.36 37.47
CA VAL A 695 20.21 25.04 37.95
C VAL A 695 19.95 24.95 39.45
N THR A 696 19.23 23.91 39.86
CA THR A 696 18.93 23.61 41.25
C THR A 696 19.25 22.15 41.56
N THR A 697 20.13 21.92 42.54
CA THR A 697 20.28 20.62 43.19
C THR A 697 19.54 20.68 44.52
N ASP A 698 18.62 19.74 44.78
CA ASP A 698 17.77 19.76 45.97
C ASP A 698 17.88 18.46 46.78
N GLY A 699 18.26 18.61 48.06
CA GLY A 699 18.50 17.51 48.98
C GLY A 699 19.96 17.05 49.05
N GLY A 700 20.38 16.61 50.25
CA GLY A 700 21.77 16.23 50.54
C GLY A 700 22.30 14.99 49.81
N TYR A 701 21.47 14.31 49.02
CA TYR A 701 21.84 13.19 48.16
C TYR A 701 21.93 13.57 46.68
N ALA A 702 21.43 14.76 46.30
CA ALA A 702 21.53 15.21 44.92
C ALA A 702 23.00 15.45 44.56
N THR A 703 23.42 14.96 43.41
CA THR A 703 24.77 15.19 42.87
C THR A 703 24.69 15.69 41.44
N MET A 704 25.43 16.74 41.14
CA MET A 704 25.73 17.16 39.79
C MET A 704 27.26 17.18 39.62
N GLY A 705 27.72 16.91 38.40
CA GLY A 705 29.09 17.15 37.98
C GLY A 705 29.41 18.64 37.89
N ASP A 706 30.14 19.03 36.85
CA ASP A 706 30.46 20.42 36.58
C ASP A 706 29.28 21.15 35.92
N LEU A 707 29.14 22.44 36.20
CA LEU A 707 28.42 23.36 35.32
C LEU A 707 29.46 24.18 34.54
N SER A 708 29.55 23.96 33.24
CA SER A 708 30.50 24.64 32.35
C SER A 708 29.78 25.55 31.35
N LEU A 709 30.20 26.81 31.29
CA LEU A 709 29.76 27.79 30.29
C LEU A 709 30.99 28.24 29.51
N ASP A 710 31.36 27.49 28.47
CA ASP A 710 32.49 27.81 27.58
C ASP A 710 31.96 28.54 26.33
N GLY A 711 32.42 29.74 26.05
CA GLY A 711 31.96 30.55 24.91
C GLY A 711 30.46 30.91 24.89
N ALA A 712 29.69 30.52 25.90
CA ALA A 712 28.24 30.69 25.95
C ALA A 712 27.82 32.17 25.91
N THR A 713 26.75 32.48 25.19
CA THR A 713 26.11 33.81 25.17
C THR A 713 24.72 33.73 25.79
N ILE A 714 24.53 34.37 26.94
CA ILE A 714 23.25 34.46 27.65
C ILE A 714 22.80 35.93 27.67
N SER A 715 21.62 36.23 27.15
CA SER A 715 21.16 37.62 27.03
C SER A 715 19.67 37.83 27.24
N GLY A 716 19.28 39.04 27.68
CA GLY A 716 17.88 39.45 27.72
C GLY A 716 17.00 38.69 28.73
N SER A 717 17.59 38.16 29.80
CA SER A 717 16.84 37.43 30.84
C SER A 717 16.04 38.38 31.73
N GLY A 718 14.76 38.11 31.96
CA GLY A 718 13.87 38.95 32.77
C GLY A 718 14.22 39.01 34.26
N TRP A 719 14.90 37.98 34.78
CA TRP A 719 15.45 37.94 36.13
C TRP A 719 16.98 37.78 36.12
N ASN A 720 17.56 36.61 36.33
CA ASN A 720 19.02 36.46 36.32
C ASN A 720 19.53 35.91 34.98
N GLY A 721 20.78 36.21 34.61
CA GLY A 721 21.40 35.53 33.47
C GLY A 721 21.58 34.04 33.77
N VAL A 722 22.30 33.76 34.87
CA VAL A 722 22.54 32.41 35.38
C VAL A 722 22.15 32.34 36.86
N THR A 723 21.32 31.37 37.23
CA THR A 723 20.94 31.04 38.61
C THR A 723 21.49 29.65 38.95
N LEU A 724 22.24 29.53 40.04
CA LEU A 724 22.72 28.27 40.60
C LEU A 724 22.33 28.17 42.07
N ARG A 725 21.41 27.26 42.41
CA ARG A 725 21.01 26.95 43.79
C ARG A 725 21.45 25.55 44.17
N ASN A 726 22.51 25.45 44.96
CA ASN A 726 23.07 24.18 45.39
C ASN A 726 22.65 23.82 46.82
N LEU A 727 21.74 22.86 46.95
CA LEU A 727 21.37 22.23 48.22
C LEU A 727 21.91 20.79 48.33
N GLY A 728 22.66 20.33 47.34
CA GLY A 728 23.30 19.01 47.24
C GLY A 728 24.83 19.06 47.04
N THR A 729 25.39 18.15 46.27
CA THR A 729 26.82 18.17 45.90
C THR A 729 26.97 18.57 44.44
N MET A 730 27.85 19.52 44.17
CA MET A 730 28.29 19.86 42.80
C MET A 730 29.82 19.80 42.74
N ARG A 731 30.37 19.43 41.58
CA ARG A 731 31.82 19.42 41.35
C ARG A 731 32.29 20.85 41.18
N ASP A 732 32.33 21.42 39.99
CA ASP A 732 32.81 22.79 39.78
C ASP A 732 31.78 23.66 39.02
N LEU A 733 31.91 24.99 39.14
CA LEU A 733 31.27 25.96 38.23
C LEU A 733 32.38 26.64 37.43
N SER A 734 32.40 26.44 36.12
CA SER A 734 33.38 27.02 35.21
C SER A 734 32.71 27.94 34.19
N LEU A 735 33.30 29.12 33.98
CA LEU A 735 32.95 30.02 32.89
C LEU A 735 34.24 30.39 32.15
N ASP A 736 34.33 30.05 30.87
CA ASP A 736 35.45 30.46 30.01
C ASP A 736 34.91 31.22 28.80
N GLY A 737 35.34 32.46 28.60
CA GLY A 737 34.90 33.27 27.46
C GLY A 737 33.39 33.62 27.40
N ALA A 738 32.59 33.23 28.40
CA ALA A 738 31.14 33.44 28.41
C ALA A 738 30.73 34.93 28.40
N THR A 739 29.63 35.24 27.72
CA THR A 739 29.01 36.57 27.66
C THR A 739 27.62 36.53 28.26
N ILE A 740 27.41 37.21 29.38
CA ILE A 740 26.13 37.33 30.06
C ILE A 740 25.70 38.79 30.06
N SER A 741 24.52 39.09 29.50
CA SER A 741 24.10 40.48 29.33
C SER A 741 22.60 40.76 29.48
N GLY A 742 22.27 41.96 29.95
CA GLY A 742 20.88 42.45 29.94
C GLY A 742 19.93 41.70 30.87
N SER A 743 20.43 41.17 31.99
CA SER A 743 19.61 40.49 33.01
C SER A 743 18.80 41.50 33.85
N GLY A 744 17.55 41.22 34.18
CA GLY A 744 16.70 42.11 34.99
C GLY A 744 17.12 42.27 36.46
N SER A 745 17.85 41.29 37.02
CA SER A 745 18.40 41.22 38.37
C SER A 745 19.91 40.98 38.32
N ASP A 746 20.41 39.81 38.77
CA ASP A 746 21.85 39.54 38.83
C ASP A 746 22.33 38.95 37.49
N GLY A 747 23.56 39.22 37.07
CA GLY A 747 24.13 38.55 35.89
C GLY A 747 24.29 37.05 36.16
N ILE A 748 25.01 36.73 37.24
CA ILE A 748 25.14 35.38 37.80
C ILE A 748 24.75 35.43 39.28
N PHE A 749 23.85 34.55 39.69
CA PHE A 749 23.43 34.34 41.07
C PHE A 749 23.79 32.92 41.52
N VAL A 750 24.68 32.79 42.51
CA VAL A 750 25.06 31.52 43.11
C VAL A 750 24.69 31.49 44.57
N GLU A 751 23.90 30.49 44.95
CA GLU A 751 23.46 30.22 46.31
C GLU A 751 23.88 28.80 46.70
N ASN A 752 24.95 28.68 47.49
CA ASN A 752 25.48 27.40 47.92
C ASN A 752 25.21 27.15 49.42
N TRP A 753 24.42 26.11 49.69
CA TRP A 753 24.08 25.64 51.03
C TRP A 753 24.79 24.36 51.44
N TYR A 754 25.48 23.71 50.50
CA TYR A 754 26.10 22.41 50.74
C TYR A 754 27.46 22.32 50.03
N LYS A 755 27.89 21.15 49.54
CA LYS A 755 29.24 20.98 49.00
C LYS A 755 29.31 21.44 47.55
N MET A 756 30.20 22.39 47.26
CA MET A 756 30.59 22.76 45.90
C MET A 756 32.12 22.81 45.84
N GLY A 757 32.71 22.38 44.73
CA GLY A 757 34.13 22.58 44.43
C GLY A 757 34.41 24.02 44.03
N ASP A 758 35.25 24.19 43.03
CA ASP A 758 35.78 25.49 42.64
C ASP A 758 34.77 26.28 41.79
N LEU A 759 34.80 27.61 41.93
CA LEU A 759 34.20 28.54 41.00
C LEU A 759 35.33 29.17 40.20
N THR A 760 35.41 28.88 38.91
CA THR A 760 36.42 29.43 38.02
C THR A 760 35.77 30.27 36.94
N MET A 761 36.22 31.51 36.79
CA MET A 761 35.83 32.37 35.68
C MET A 761 37.09 32.88 34.98
N ASN A 762 37.28 32.49 33.73
CA ASN A 762 38.42 32.86 32.91
C ASN A 762 37.94 33.61 31.67
N SER A 763 38.27 34.89 31.55
CA SER A 763 37.83 35.69 30.40
C SER A 763 36.29 35.78 30.29
N GLY A 764 35.77 36.70 29.49
CA GLY A 764 34.31 36.86 29.31
C GLY A 764 33.77 38.19 29.82
N THR A 765 32.46 38.35 29.71
CA THR A 765 31.76 39.63 29.91
C THR A 765 30.47 39.45 30.69
N ILE A 766 30.26 40.25 31.73
CA ILE A 766 28.99 40.38 32.45
C ILE A 766 28.57 41.85 32.45
N THR A 767 27.45 42.17 31.81
CA THR A 767 27.02 43.57 31.65
C THR A 767 25.52 43.81 31.64
N GLY A 768 25.08 44.97 32.11
CA GLY A 768 23.70 45.41 31.96
C GLY A 768 22.71 44.72 32.91
N SER A 769 23.18 44.22 34.06
CA SER A 769 22.34 43.69 35.13
C SER A 769 21.50 44.80 35.79
N GLY A 770 20.18 44.59 35.89
CA GLY A 770 19.18 45.58 36.30
C GLY A 770 18.89 45.65 37.82
N SER A 771 17.90 46.46 38.19
CA SER A 771 17.24 46.47 39.53
C SER A 771 18.13 46.64 40.78
N GLY A 772 19.29 47.32 40.68
CA GLY A 772 20.18 47.54 41.83
C GLY A 772 20.91 46.28 42.31
N ARG A 773 21.02 45.28 41.43
CA ARG A 773 21.59 43.94 41.68
C ARG A 773 22.98 43.79 41.04
N SER A 774 23.65 42.68 41.32
CA SER A 774 25.08 42.51 41.07
C SER A 774 25.36 41.90 39.70
N GLY A 775 26.52 42.19 39.12
CA GLY A 775 27.01 41.39 37.99
C GLY A 775 27.19 39.93 38.40
N LEU A 776 27.91 39.71 39.51
CA LEU A 776 28.04 38.40 40.16
C LEU A 776 27.59 38.49 41.62
N TYR A 777 26.67 37.62 42.04
CA TYR A 777 26.21 37.47 43.41
C TYR A 777 26.58 36.07 43.92
N LEU A 778 27.44 35.99 44.94
CA LEU A 778 27.86 34.75 45.58
C LEU A 778 27.43 34.71 47.04
N PHE A 779 26.69 33.65 47.39
CA PHE A 779 26.26 33.38 48.75
C PHE A 779 26.61 31.96 49.15
N ALA A 780 27.60 31.82 50.04
CA ALA A 780 28.19 30.55 50.44
C ALA A 780 27.99 30.30 51.94
N ARG A 781 27.15 29.32 52.32
CA ARG A 781 26.96 28.93 53.72
C ARG A 781 27.67 27.64 54.13
N ALA A 782 28.21 26.92 53.16
CA ALA A 782 28.89 25.65 53.34
C ALA A 782 30.23 25.62 52.58
N LEU A 783 30.91 24.47 52.59
CA LEU A 783 32.21 24.30 51.94
C LEU A 783 32.09 24.57 50.42
N MET A 784 32.72 25.66 50.00
CA MET A 784 33.08 25.93 48.62
C MET A 784 34.60 25.80 48.46
N GLY A 785 35.04 25.36 47.29
CA GLY A 785 36.43 25.44 46.86
C GLY A 785 36.88 26.89 46.65
N VAL A 786 37.90 27.08 45.84
CA VAL A 786 38.43 28.40 45.50
C VAL A 786 37.48 29.10 44.53
N ALA A 787 37.12 30.36 44.83
CA ALA A 787 36.48 31.25 43.87
C ALA A 787 37.55 32.09 43.17
N ALA A 788 37.94 31.70 41.96
CA ALA A 788 38.95 32.34 41.14
C ALA A 788 38.29 33.04 39.94
N ILE A 789 38.43 34.36 39.86
CA ILE A 789 37.86 35.19 38.80
C ILE A 789 39.01 35.94 38.15
N HIS A 790 39.27 35.69 36.88
CA HIS A 790 40.42 36.25 36.16
C HIS A 790 40.02 36.74 34.76
N ASN A 791 40.51 37.93 34.38
CA ASN A 791 40.32 38.52 33.05
C ASN A 791 38.86 38.73 32.63
N VAL A 792 37.92 38.85 33.58
CA VAL A 792 36.49 39.06 33.31
C VAL A 792 36.16 40.56 33.25
N ASN A 793 35.36 40.96 32.27
CA ASN A 793 34.83 42.31 32.14
C ASN A 793 33.46 42.42 32.82
N ILE A 794 33.36 43.13 33.95
CA ILE A 794 32.11 43.30 34.70
C ILE A 794 31.74 44.78 34.76
N TYR A 795 30.78 45.21 33.95
CA TYR A 795 30.47 46.65 33.79
C TYR A 795 28.99 46.93 33.57
N SER A 796 28.58 48.21 33.69
CA SER A 796 27.19 48.65 33.46
C SER A 796 26.10 47.91 34.25
N ASN A 797 26.43 47.41 35.45
CA ASN A 797 25.47 46.76 36.35
C ASN A 797 24.91 47.78 37.36
N ALA A 798 23.61 47.70 37.65
CA ALA A 798 22.91 48.70 38.46
C ALA A 798 23.29 48.69 39.96
N GLY A 799 23.74 47.54 40.48
CA GLY A 799 24.25 47.36 41.84
C GLY A 799 25.77 47.15 41.87
N TYR A 800 26.23 46.06 42.51
CA TYR A 800 27.67 45.76 42.63
C TYR A 800 28.23 45.11 41.36
N GLY A 801 29.53 45.27 41.10
CA GLY A 801 30.21 44.38 40.15
C GLY A 801 30.16 42.94 40.66
N ILE A 802 30.68 42.74 41.87
CA ILE A 802 30.66 41.46 42.58
C ILE A 802 30.14 41.67 44.01
N TYR A 803 29.18 40.88 44.43
CA TYR A 803 28.73 40.75 45.81
C TYR A 803 29.10 39.37 46.34
N CYS A 804 29.80 39.31 47.46
CA CYS A 804 30.25 38.04 48.05
C CYS A 804 29.99 37.98 49.55
N ASP A 805 29.22 36.98 49.97
CA ASP A 805 28.95 36.66 51.36
C ASP A 805 29.29 35.20 51.66
N GLY A 806 30.26 34.98 52.55
CA GLY A 806 30.60 33.66 53.09
C GLY A 806 31.79 32.92 52.44
N THR A 807 32.41 33.44 51.38
CA THR A 807 33.67 32.89 50.81
C THR A 807 34.69 33.98 50.47
N ALA A 808 35.97 33.61 50.38
CA ALA A 808 37.03 34.50 49.90
C ALA A 808 37.16 34.35 48.38
N ILE A 809 37.30 35.48 47.67
CA ILE A 809 37.46 35.50 46.22
C ILE A 809 38.89 35.94 45.88
N ASP A 810 39.57 35.19 45.01
CA ASP A 810 40.71 35.68 44.24
C ASP A 810 40.17 36.34 42.95
N ALA A 811 40.22 37.66 42.91
CA ALA A 811 39.70 38.43 41.78
C ALA A 811 40.81 39.21 41.07
N THR A 812 41.99 38.61 40.93
CA THR A 812 43.17 39.24 40.31
C THR A 812 42.96 39.45 38.79
N ASN A 813 43.46 40.57 38.24
CA ASN A 813 43.41 40.89 36.79
C ASN A 813 42.01 41.00 36.14
N ASN A 814 41.05 41.64 36.80
CA ASN A 814 39.70 41.86 36.26
C ASN A 814 39.41 43.35 35.96
N TRP A 815 38.41 43.64 35.11
CA TRP A 815 37.96 45.00 34.80
C TRP A 815 36.55 45.30 35.36
N TRP A 816 36.42 46.39 36.12
CA TRP A 816 35.21 46.75 36.89
C TRP A 816 34.95 48.25 36.73
N GLY A 817 33.78 48.67 36.19
CA GLY A 817 33.48 50.11 36.05
C GLY A 817 32.20 50.43 35.27
N THR A 818 31.77 51.70 35.29
CA THR A 818 30.50 52.18 34.68
C THR A 818 30.69 52.93 33.35
N GLY A 819 31.77 52.68 32.61
CA GLY A 819 32.10 53.45 31.41
C GLY A 819 31.34 52.97 30.17
N GLY A 820 30.27 53.66 29.78
CA GLY A 820 29.60 53.44 28.49
C GLY A 820 30.54 53.61 27.29
N THR A 821 30.17 53.06 26.14
CA THR A 821 30.98 53.12 24.90
C THR A 821 31.11 54.56 24.39
N GLY A 822 32.21 55.23 24.75
CA GLY A 822 32.52 56.60 24.35
C GLY A 822 33.85 57.08 24.94
N ALA A 823 34.31 58.26 24.51
CA ALA A 823 35.59 58.86 24.96
C ALA A 823 35.67 59.16 26.48
N ASP A 824 34.55 58.99 27.19
CA ASP A 824 34.41 59.12 28.64
C ASP A 824 34.27 57.75 29.36
N ALA A 825 34.52 56.63 28.66
CA ALA A 825 34.71 55.33 29.32
C ALA A 825 35.98 55.40 30.18
N GLY A 826 35.81 55.37 31.51
CA GLY A 826 36.91 55.48 32.47
C GLY A 826 38.10 54.60 32.10
N LYS A 827 39.27 55.22 31.95
CA LYS A 827 40.53 54.54 31.67
C LYS A 827 40.92 53.62 32.84
N PRO A 828 41.77 52.61 32.61
CA PRO A 828 42.37 51.82 33.68
C PRO A 828 42.96 52.74 34.77
N GLY A 829 42.41 52.67 35.99
CA GLY A 829 42.89 53.46 37.13
C GLY A 829 41.92 54.49 37.73
N GLU A 830 40.67 54.62 37.25
CA GLU A 830 39.65 55.46 37.90
C GLU A 830 38.69 54.64 38.77
N SER A 831 38.43 55.11 39.99
CA SER A 831 37.54 54.47 40.96
C SER A 831 36.09 54.52 40.48
N GLY A 832 35.61 53.43 39.90
CA GLY A 832 34.17 53.22 39.67
C GLY A 832 33.43 53.06 41.00
N ASN A 833 32.24 53.63 41.10
CA ASN A 833 31.42 53.65 42.33
C ASN A 833 30.72 52.30 42.66
N ASN A 834 31.08 51.20 41.99
CA ASN A 834 30.48 49.86 42.16
C ASN A 834 31.52 48.84 42.64
N GLY A 835 32.13 49.11 43.80
CA GLY A 835 33.10 48.19 44.42
C GLY A 835 32.47 46.86 44.85
N ALA A 836 33.30 45.85 45.15
CA ALA A 836 32.80 44.62 45.75
C ALA A 836 32.43 44.82 47.24
N ILE A 837 31.46 44.04 47.72
CA ILE A 837 31.21 43.88 49.17
C ILE A 837 31.62 42.46 49.55
N GLY A 838 32.64 42.33 50.40
CA GLY A 838 33.17 41.04 50.88
C GLY A 838 34.71 41.01 51.03
N ALA A 839 35.25 39.91 51.55
CA ALA A 839 36.70 39.67 51.63
C ALA A 839 37.25 39.27 50.24
N VAL A 840 37.43 40.27 49.38
CA VAL A 840 38.00 40.10 48.03
C VAL A 840 39.49 40.42 48.10
N SER A 841 40.34 39.47 47.68
CA SER A 841 41.77 39.72 47.50
C SER A 841 41.99 40.47 46.19
N TYR A 842 42.48 41.70 46.29
CA TYR A 842 42.86 42.51 45.13
C TYR A 842 44.38 42.56 45.02
N ALA A 843 44.93 42.11 43.91
CA ALA A 843 46.24 42.58 43.46
C ALA A 843 46.00 43.75 42.47
N PRO A 844 46.32 45.01 42.82
CA PRO A 844 46.31 46.07 41.82
C PRO A 844 47.30 45.69 40.71
N TRP A 845 46.95 46.00 39.47
CA TRP A 845 47.86 45.97 38.34
C TRP A 845 49.19 46.59 38.79
N SER A 846 50.25 45.78 38.89
CA SER A 846 51.55 46.29 39.31
C SER A 846 52.04 47.24 38.23
N THR A 847 51.87 48.54 38.46
CA THR A 847 52.67 49.58 37.80
C THR A 847 54.08 49.48 38.36
N THR A 848 54.86 48.50 37.90
CA THR A 848 56.30 48.50 38.10
C THR A 848 56.96 48.50 36.74
N SER A 849 57.26 49.72 36.30
CA SER A 849 58.39 50.01 35.42
C SER A 849 59.67 49.38 35.96
N PHE A 850 60.32 48.56 35.14
CA PHE A 850 61.76 48.63 34.85
C PHE A 850 62.03 48.07 33.46
#